data_AF-A0A0K2TAU6-F1
#
_entry.id   AF-A0A0K2TAU6-F1
#
_cell.length_a   1.000
_cell.length_b   1.000
_cell.length_c   1.000
_cell.angle_alpha   90.00
_cell.angle_beta   90.00
_cell.angle_gamma   90.00
#
_symmetry.space_group_name_H-M   'P 1'
#
loop_
_entity.id
_entity.type
_entity.pdbx_description
1 polymer ?
#
loop_
_entity_poly.entity_id
_entity_poly.type
_entity_poly.pdbx_seq_one_letter_code
_entity_poly.pdbx_strand_id
1 'polypeptide(L)'
;MEGNDFRWDFSYDGEKKLSKKNKELNGLAKVYFDKVHKDGMKYGICIRTYRKDIDSIGGTFVKNQLQGKVRIHFKNGEFIAGYAKNSMFIGPIRYFSSNLLLSNMTYNKLVIQVDESTGVLLIRDGRDGGYIIYKDLTSMKKCKKCNYTSYIYYGCQEIDIKFKSTSSCSIEIESIKSTNDKREFVWNVLTDQRHFENDDILPSCENSWIYGSKAKNQLSDWLDQLEGIYPDPYWRMPIYKEKFINKNRPSFSINIPEWNRDILLHEFEIRTSIQNFGQIKNNHGNFEFNFRSNEFDVQDNQLPIMVVSTQSNFVDPGIHFEEGNNDDIKLITSTKTFIYGQLKNGKYHGIVRRFGKYVTDPKHLCNSTSFPGLAFIGRYDNGIPVGPSWRVVPGGGLLYGDINGAEFTGDNLAYIYPDLDTVIIGKFKKGILIEGKEATLTGVRCVNGIYEARFSEPEGPSYHYLPATNETYGDQPMLTDPLDKKYYYLKKSNVDHELADQGVFASRDIPKHTTIALYNGIVLRKSELDPYNQRCKDENNKKGIDLNSDEWHAYYKYHASLRICHFTIIIPINDGSTEKYNATLAHKFNHSFEPNCEFGGILDTPRFGLIRSFPTIRDIKKGEELFISYGYREDGAPPWYKSLYEEKFKKKKN
;
A
#
# COMPACT_ATOMS: atom_id res chain seq x y z
N MET A 1 -2.04 -40.55 -15.77
CA MET A 1 -2.96 -39.41 -15.59
C MET A 1 -3.81 -39.33 -16.85
N GLU A 2 -5.08 -39.71 -16.76
CA GLU A 2 -6.07 -39.46 -17.82
C GLU A 2 -6.36 -37.95 -17.82
N GLY A 3 -5.66 -37.22 -18.69
CA GLY A 3 -5.80 -35.78 -18.83
C GLY A 3 -6.94 -35.44 -19.79
N ASN A 4 -7.60 -34.31 -19.54
CA ASN A 4 -8.62 -33.74 -20.41
C ASN A 4 -8.04 -33.44 -21.81
N ASP A 5 -8.10 -34.41 -22.71
CA ASP A 5 -7.74 -34.24 -24.13
C ASP A 5 -8.82 -33.39 -24.82
N PHE A 6 -8.45 -32.20 -25.30
CA PHE A 6 -9.35 -31.36 -26.09
C PHE A 6 -9.23 -31.75 -27.57
N ARG A 7 -10.36 -32.13 -28.18
CA ARG A 7 -10.45 -32.44 -29.62
C ARG A 7 -10.92 -31.20 -30.37
N TRP A 8 -10.13 -30.79 -31.36
CA TRP A 8 -10.42 -29.60 -32.15
C TRP A 8 -10.64 -29.95 -33.61
N ASP A 9 -11.63 -29.28 -34.20
CA ASP A 9 -11.69 -29.07 -35.64
C ASP A 9 -10.78 -27.88 -36.01
N PHE A 10 -10.24 -27.85 -37.22
CA PHE A 10 -9.16 -26.94 -37.58
C PHE A 10 -9.24 -26.39 -39.00
N SER A 11 -8.53 -25.30 -39.22
CA SER A 11 -8.19 -24.75 -40.54
C SER A 11 -6.73 -25.02 -40.84
N TYR A 12 -6.41 -25.44 -42.06
CA TYR A 12 -5.07 -25.84 -42.47
C TYR A 12 -4.50 -24.90 -43.53
N ASP A 13 -3.33 -24.35 -43.24
CA ASP A 13 -2.56 -23.55 -44.17
C ASP A 13 -1.17 -24.18 -44.36
N GLY A 14 -0.95 -24.84 -45.48
CA GLY A 14 0.30 -25.54 -45.75
C GLY A 14 0.63 -25.64 -47.22
N GLU A 15 1.89 -25.89 -47.52
CA GLU A 15 2.43 -25.89 -48.89
C GLU A 15 1.72 -26.90 -49.80
N LYS A 16 1.24 -28.02 -49.24
CA LYS A 16 0.47 -29.04 -49.94
C LYS A 16 -0.98 -29.02 -49.49
N LYS A 17 -1.90 -28.86 -50.43
CA LYS A 17 -3.35 -28.95 -50.18
C LYS A 17 -3.71 -30.35 -49.68
N LEU A 18 -4.59 -30.41 -48.67
CA LEU A 18 -5.14 -31.66 -48.17
C LEU A 18 -6.06 -32.31 -49.22
N SER A 19 -5.88 -33.62 -49.42
CA SER A 19 -6.64 -34.43 -50.37
C SER A 19 -7.62 -35.34 -49.64
N LYS A 20 -8.85 -35.46 -50.15
CA LYS A 20 -9.83 -36.45 -49.63
C LYS A 20 -9.36 -37.90 -49.75
N LYS A 21 -8.41 -38.20 -50.66
CA LYS A 21 -7.83 -39.54 -50.85
C LYS A 21 -6.66 -39.85 -49.91
N ASN A 22 -6.01 -38.82 -49.35
CA ASN A 22 -4.84 -38.98 -48.48
C ASN A 22 -5.05 -38.19 -47.18
N LYS A 23 -5.51 -38.89 -46.13
CA LYS A 23 -5.87 -38.33 -44.81
C LYS A 23 -4.64 -38.09 -43.93
N GLU A 24 -3.59 -37.52 -44.51
CA GLU A 24 -2.34 -37.27 -43.83
C GLU A 24 -1.86 -35.83 -44.05
N LEU A 25 -1.60 -35.13 -42.95
CA LEU A 25 -0.84 -33.89 -42.93
C LEU A 25 0.62 -34.22 -43.29
N ASN A 26 1.11 -33.62 -44.38
CA ASN A 26 2.46 -33.82 -44.89
C ASN A 26 3.01 -32.50 -45.45
N GLY A 27 4.21 -32.12 -45.00
CA GLY A 27 4.90 -30.88 -45.40
C GLY A 27 4.83 -29.79 -44.34
N LEU A 28 5.38 -28.62 -44.66
CA LEU A 28 5.33 -27.45 -43.79
C LEU A 28 3.91 -26.88 -43.77
N ALA A 29 3.36 -26.71 -42.57
CA ALA A 29 2.02 -26.17 -42.41
C ALA A 29 1.82 -25.47 -41.06
N LYS A 30 0.78 -24.65 -41.01
CA LYS A 30 0.22 -24.05 -39.80
C LYS A 30 -1.25 -24.45 -39.67
N VAL A 31 -1.58 -24.98 -38.51
CA VAL A 31 -2.93 -25.42 -38.16
C VAL A 31 -3.52 -24.46 -37.14
N TYR A 32 -4.73 -23.96 -37.40
CA TYR A 32 -5.43 -22.99 -36.55
C TYR A 32 -6.64 -23.61 -35.87
N PHE A 33 -6.84 -23.30 -34.60
CA PHE A 33 -7.85 -23.92 -33.72
C PHE A 33 -9.05 -23.02 -33.41
N ASP A 34 -9.17 -21.88 -34.08
CA ASP A 34 -10.34 -21.01 -34.04
C ASP A 34 -10.42 -20.15 -35.32
N LYS A 35 -11.63 -19.68 -35.66
CA LYS A 35 -12.11 -19.16 -36.96
C LYS A 35 -12.64 -20.24 -37.90
N VAL A 36 -13.94 -20.52 -37.77
CA VAL A 36 -14.82 -21.26 -38.70
C VAL A 36 -14.14 -22.49 -39.33
N HIS A 37 -14.29 -23.63 -38.64
CA HIS A 37 -13.60 -24.88 -38.95
C HIS A 37 -14.05 -25.50 -40.28
N LYS A 38 -13.21 -25.38 -41.33
CA LYS A 38 -13.56 -25.81 -42.69
C LYS A 38 -12.84 -27.09 -43.13
N ASP A 39 -11.73 -27.47 -42.50
CA ASP A 39 -10.84 -28.52 -43.03
C ASP A 39 -10.89 -29.83 -42.22
N GLY A 40 -10.79 -29.81 -40.89
CA GLY A 40 -10.77 -31.05 -40.10
C GLY A 40 -12.02 -31.91 -40.29
N MET A 41 -13.23 -31.32 -40.24
CA MET A 41 -14.48 -32.00 -40.61
C MET A 41 -14.52 -32.46 -42.08
N LYS A 42 -13.99 -31.65 -43.01
CA LYS A 42 -14.02 -31.92 -44.45
C LYS A 42 -13.10 -33.08 -44.87
N TYR A 43 -12.01 -33.29 -44.15
CA TYR A 43 -11.00 -34.32 -44.44
C TYR A 43 -11.01 -35.49 -43.44
N GLY A 44 -11.79 -35.40 -42.36
CA GLY A 44 -11.94 -36.45 -41.34
C GLY A 44 -10.69 -36.63 -40.48
N ILE A 45 -10.00 -35.54 -40.17
CA ILE A 45 -8.80 -35.51 -39.33
C ILE A 45 -9.15 -34.70 -38.07
N CYS A 46 -8.80 -35.20 -36.90
CA CYS A 46 -8.96 -34.48 -35.64
C CYS A 46 -7.59 -34.33 -34.97
N ILE A 47 -7.31 -33.15 -34.42
CA ILE A 47 -6.11 -32.91 -33.63
C ILE A 47 -6.48 -32.83 -32.15
N ARG A 48 -5.63 -33.43 -31.33
CA ARG A 48 -5.75 -33.39 -29.87
C ARG A 48 -4.71 -32.43 -29.31
N THR A 49 -5.15 -31.59 -28.39
CA THR A 49 -4.26 -30.72 -27.62
C THR A 49 -4.52 -30.92 -26.13
N TYR A 50 -3.47 -30.68 -25.33
CA TYR A 50 -3.56 -30.70 -23.87
C TYR A 50 -4.06 -29.36 -23.28
N ARG A 51 -4.23 -28.34 -24.12
CA ARG A 51 -4.57 -26.96 -23.73
C ARG A 51 -5.62 -26.37 -24.69
N LYS A 52 -6.62 -25.68 -24.12
CA LYS A 52 -7.75 -25.09 -24.86
C LYS A 52 -7.47 -23.70 -25.45
N ASP A 53 -6.40 -23.08 -25.01
CA ASP A 53 -6.00 -21.72 -25.34
C ASP A 53 -4.92 -21.68 -26.43
N ILE A 54 -4.61 -22.83 -27.05
CA ILE A 54 -3.77 -22.88 -28.25
C ILE A 54 -4.55 -22.25 -29.41
N ASP A 55 -3.97 -21.23 -30.02
CA ASP A 55 -4.49 -20.59 -31.23
C ASP A 55 -4.05 -21.35 -32.48
N SER A 56 -2.75 -21.65 -32.59
CA SER A 56 -2.21 -22.32 -33.77
C SER A 56 -0.93 -23.11 -33.51
N ILE A 57 -0.71 -24.16 -34.30
CA ILE A 57 0.51 -24.98 -34.30
C ILE A 57 1.12 -24.93 -35.70
N GLY A 58 2.34 -24.42 -35.82
CA GLY A 58 3.13 -24.39 -37.04
C GLY A 58 4.32 -25.35 -36.96
N GLY A 59 4.57 -26.10 -38.03
CA GLY A 59 5.72 -27.00 -38.11
C GLY A 59 5.67 -27.89 -39.35
N THR A 60 6.63 -28.80 -39.46
CA THR A 60 6.63 -29.82 -40.52
C THR A 60 5.87 -31.04 -40.06
N PHE A 61 4.84 -31.43 -40.80
CA PHE A 61 4.09 -32.65 -40.58
C PHE A 61 4.63 -33.78 -41.46
N VAL A 62 4.81 -34.96 -40.89
CA VAL A 62 5.12 -36.21 -41.60
C VAL A 62 4.18 -37.27 -41.08
N LYS A 63 3.27 -37.78 -41.95
CA LYS A 63 2.23 -38.74 -41.57
C LYS A 63 1.46 -38.33 -40.31
N ASN A 64 0.90 -37.12 -40.30
CA ASN A 64 0.17 -36.53 -39.17
C ASN A 64 0.99 -36.21 -37.91
N GLN A 65 2.31 -36.44 -37.91
CA GLN A 65 3.17 -36.16 -36.77
C GLN A 65 4.04 -34.93 -37.00
N LEU A 66 4.22 -34.11 -35.97
CA LEU A 66 5.15 -32.98 -36.03
C LEU A 66 6.60 -33.46 -35.94
N GLN A 67 7.42 -32.94 -36.84
CA GLN A 67 8.84 -33.24 -36.96
C GLN A 67 9.63 -31.94 -37.16
N GLY A 68 10.84 -31.88 -36.62
CA GLY A 68 11.72 -30.72 -36.80
C GLY A 68 11.24 -29.50 -36.02
N LYS A 69 11.40 -28.29 -36.58
CA LYS A 69 11.04 -27.04 -35.89
C LYS A 69 9.53 -26.91 -35.74
N VAL A 70 9.07 -26.63 -34.53
CA VAL A 70 7.67 -26.41 -34.18
C VAL A 70 7.51 -25.09 -33.46
N ARG A 71 6.43 -24.36 -33.77
CA ARG A 71 5.93 -23.21 -33.01
C ARG A 71 4.48 -23.43 -32.62
N ILE A 72 4.11 -23.07 -31.40
CA ILE A 72 2.73 -23.11 -30.92
C ILE A 72 2.39 -21.73 -30.40
N HIS A 73 1.35 -21.09 -30.95
CA HIS A 73 0.85 -19.79 -30.53
C HIS A 73 -0.38 -19.96 -29.64
N PHE A 74 -0.53 -19.08 -28.65
CA PHE A 74 -1.65 -19.05 -27.72
C PHE A 74 -2.56 -17.84 -28.00
N LYS A 75 -3.82 -17.92 -27.56
CA LYS A 75 -4.83 -16.86 -27.80
C LYS A 75 -4.49 -15.51 -27.13
N ASN A 76 -3.63 -15.51 -26.12
CA ASN A 76 -3.13 -14.30 -25.43
C ASN A 76 -1.96 -13.62 -26.18
N GLY A 77 -1.51 -14.16 -27.31
CA GLY A 77 -0.40 -13.61 -28.10
C GLY A 77 0.98 -14.21 -27.78
N GLU A 78 1.10 -15.03 -26.73
CA GLU A 78 2.34 -15.74 -26.39
C GLU A 78 2.62 -16.88 -27.38
N PHE A 79 3.87 -17.33 -27.47
CA PHE A 79 4.20 -18.51 -28.26
C PHE A 79 5.36 -19.32 -27.71
N ILE A 80 5.39 -20.61 -28.04
CA ILE A 80 6.51 -21.51 -27.75
C ILE A 80 7.17 -21.98 -29.04
N ALA A 81 8.46 -22.25 -28.98
CA ALA A 81 9.26 -22.75 -30.11
C ALA A 81 10.23 -23.83 -29.66
N GLY A 82 10.31 -24.93 -30.41
CA GLY A 82 11.23 -26.03 -30.11
C GLY A 82 11.41 -26.98 -31.29
N TYR A 83 12.10 -28.09 -31.07
CA TYR A 83 12.21 -29.18 -32.03
C TYR A 83 11.35 -30.35 -31.59
N ALA A 84 10.59 -30.95 -32.49
CA ALA A 84 9.78 -32.12 -32.23
C ALA A 84 10.23 -33.34 -33.05
N LYS A 85 10.03 -34.52 -32.48
CA LYS A 85 10.10 -35.81 -33.16
C LYS A 85 8.91 -36.63 -32.72
N ASN A 86 8.15 -37.14 -33.70
CA ASN A 86 6.92 -37.90 -33.47
C ASN A 86 5.91 -37.14 -32.59
N SER A 87 5.73 -35.84 -32.86
CA SER A 87 4.86 -34.94 -32.09
C SER A 87 5.27 -34.70 -30.62
N MET A 88 6.47 -35.11 -30.21
CA MET A 88 7.02 -34.79 -28.89
C MET A 88 8.21 -33.86 -29.04
N PHE A 89 8.32 -32.84 -28.19
CA PHE A 89 9.51 -32.00 -28.16
C PHE A 89 10.74 -32.82 -27.77
N ILE A 90 11.82 -32.69 -28.56
CA ILE A 90 13.12 -33.28 -28.35
C ILE A 90 14.16 -32.17 -28.24
N GLY A 91 14.50 -31.79 -27.00
CA GLY A 91 15.46 -30.72 -26.72
C GLY A 91 14.82 -29.44 -26.18
N PRO A 92 15.53 -28.29 -26.24
CA PRO A 92 15.10 -27.07 -25.59
C PRO A 92 13.80 -26.52 -26.16
N ILE A 93 12.85 -26.18 -25.27
CA ILE A 93 11.61 -25.49 -25.62
C ILE A 93 11.73 -24.05 -25.12
N ARG A 94 11.55 -23.07 -25.98
CA ARG A 94 11.60 -21.64 -25.65
C ARG A 94 10.19 -21.07 -25.61
N TYR A 95 9.93 -20.20 -24.66
CA TYR A 95 8.66 -19.52 -24.41
C TYR A 95 8.87 -18.03 -24.63
N PHE A 96 7.94 -17.39 -25.32
CA PHE A 96 8.02 -15.99 -25.68
C PHE A 96 6.73 -15.27 -25.29
N SER A 97 6.89 -14.06 -24.75
CA SER A 97 5.78 -13.16 -24.45
C SER A 97 5.17 -12.59 -25.74
N SER A 98 4.01 -11.93 -25.61
CA SER A 98 3.35 -11.23 -26.73
C SER A 98 4.21 -10.14 -27.38
N ASN A 99 5.20 -9.62 -26.64
CA ASN A 99 6.18 -8.63 -27.13
C ASN A 99 7.43 -9.26 -27.76
N LEU A 100 7.39 -10.57 -28.08
CA LEU A 100 8.49 -11.33 -28.71
C LEU A 100 9.75 -11.50 -27.83
N LEU A 101 9.67 -11.22 -26.53
CA LEU A 101 10.77 -11.42 -25.58
C LEU A 101 10.78 -12.87 -25.09
N LEU A 102 11.97 -13.45 -24.92
CA LEU A 102 12.13 -14.79 -24.37
C LEU A 102 11.81 -14.76 -22.86
N SER A 103 10.72 -15.41 -22.46
CA SER A 103 10.27 -15.45 -21.05
C SER A 103 10.79 -16.68 -20.31
N ASN A 104 10.90 -17.83 -20.98
CA ASN A 104 11.34 -19.08 -20.36
C ASN A 104 12.00 -20.03 -21.37
N MET A 105 12.84 -20.95 -20.90
CA MET A 105 13.37 -22.06 -21.68
C MET A 105 13.43 -23.34 -20.84
N THR A 106 12.93 -24.45 -21.36
CA THR A 106 12.96 -25.75 -20.67
C THR A 106 13.83 -26.77 -21.40
N TYR A 107 14.66 -27.51 -20.66
CA TYR A 107 15.47 -28.62 -21.17
C TYR A 107 15.70 -29.66 -20.09
N ASN A 108 15.36 -30.94 -20.31
CA ASN A 108 15.58 -32.04 -19.35
C ASN A 108 15.18 -31.70 -17.89
N LYS A 109 14.00 -31.09 -17.70
CA LYS A 109 13.43 -30.63 -16.40
C LYS A 109 14.05 -29.36 -15.79
N LEU A 110 15.15 -28.84 -16.34
CA LEU A 110 15.62 -27.49 -16.01
C LEU A 110 14.70 -26.45 -16.63
N VAL A 111 14.29 -25.47 -15.83
CA VAL A 111 13.51 -24.32 -16.25
C VAL A 111 14.38 -23.09 -16.11
N ILE A 112 14.70 -22.42 -17.22
CA ILE A 112 15.47 -21.19 -17.27
C ILE A 112 14.48 -20.05 -17.49
N GLN A 113 14.12 -19.37 -16.41
CA GLN A 113 13.25 -18.20 -16.45
C GLN A 113 14.11 -16.94 -16.56
N VAL A 114 13.70 -15.98 -17.38
CA VAL A 114 14.32 -14.65 -17.42
C VAL A 114 13.44 -13.72 -16.58
N ASP A 115 14.01 -13.14 -15.52
CA ASP A 115 13.33 -12.05 -14.82
C ASP A 115 13.53 -10.77 -15.65
N GLU A 116 12.47 -10.31 -16.32
CA GLU A 116 12.51 -9.13 -17.18
C GLU A 116 12.79 -7.84 -16.39
N SER A 117 12.47 -7.80 -15.09
CA SER A 117 12.64 -6.61 -14.25
C SER A 117 14.08 -6.41 -13.77
N THR A 118 14.81 -7.51 -13.56
CA THR A 118 16.20 -7.48 -13.06
C THR A 118 17.22 -7.85 -14.14
N GLY A 119 16.77 -8.44 -15.25
CA GLY A 119 17.63 -8.90 -16.34
C GLY A 119 18.44 -10.17 -16.02
N VAL A 120 18.06 -10.88 -14.95
CA VAL A 120 18.79 -12.03 -14.41
C VAL A 120 18.20 -13.35 -14.93
N LEU A 121 19.07 -14.34 -15.20
CA LEU A 121 18.66 -15.69 -15.59
C LEU A 121 18.48 -16.56 -14.34
N LEU A 122 17.26 -17.01 -14.11
CA LEU A 122 16.90 -17.94 -13.04
C LEU A 122 16.86 -19.37 -13.59
N ILE A 123 17.84 -20.19 -13.22
CA ILE A 123 17.84 -21.62 -13.52
C ILE A 123 17.25 -22.37 -12.34
N ARG A 124 16.02 -22.87 -12.47
CA ARG A 124 15.38 -23.71 -11.45
C ARG A 124 15.67 -25.19 -11.71
N ASP A 125 16.27 -25.85 -10.72
CA ASP A 125 16.43 -27.30 -10.68
C ASP A 125 15.45 -27.89 -9.67
N GLY A 126 14.25 -28.27 -10.13
CA GLY A 126 13.29 -29.03 -9.32
C GLY A 126 13.02 -28.47 -7.91
N ARG A 127 12.86 -29.37 -6.93
CA ARG A 127 12.40 -29.08 -5.55
C ARG A 127 13.47 -28.49 -4.63
N ASP A 128 14.74 -28.46 -5.02
CA ASP A 128 15.88 -28.25 -4.08
C ASP A 128 16.69 -26.96 -4.30
N GLY A 129 16.17 -26.01 -5.08
CA GLY A 129 16.67 -24.62 -5.13
C GLY A 129 16.84 -24.04 -6.54
N GLY A 130 16.79 -22.71 -6.62
CA GLY A 130 17.08 -21.94 -7.83
C GLY A 130 18.53 -21.48 -7.88
N TYR A 131 19.19 -21.69 -9.01
CA TYR A 131 20.44 -21.05 -9.34
C TYR A 131 20.15 -19.72 -10.05
N ILE A 132 20.90 -18.69 -9.69
CA ILE A 132 20.83 -17.37 -10.28
C ILE A 132 22.11 -17.17 -11.10
N ILE A 133 21.97 -16.85 -12.38
CA ILE A 133 23.08 -16.59 -13.28
C ILE A 133 22.95 -15.18 -13.84
N TYR A 134 24.03 -14.40 -13.75
CA TYR A 134 24.08 -13.10 -14.41
C TYR A 134 24.01 -13.27 -15.94
N LYS A 135 23.49 -12.25 -16.64
CA LYS A 135 23.30 -12.26 -18.09
C LYS A 135 24.59 -12.48 -18.89
N ASP A 136 25.75 -12.16 -18.31
CA ASP A 136 27.08 -12.33 -18.88
C ASP A 136 27.68 -13.74 -18.64
N LEU A 137 26.99 -14.60 -17.89
CA LEU A 137 27.42 -15.95 -17.51
C LEU A 137 28.75 -15.99 -16.73
N THR A 138 29.19 -14.88 -16.15
CA THR A 138 30.51 -14.80 -15.49
C THR A 138 30.51 -15.38 -14.08
N SER A 139 29.33 -15.48 -13.44
CA SER A 139 29.18 -16.07 -12.11
C SER A 139 27.78 -16.69 -11.92
N MET A 140 27.72 -17.81 -11.18
CA MET A 140 26.48 -18.45 -10.76
C MET A 140 26.40 -18.50 -9.24
N LYS A 141 25.20 -18.26 -8.72
CA LYS A 141 24.92 -18.27 -7.29
C LYS A 141 23.76 -19.20 -6.99
N LYS A 142 23.84 -19.95 -5.89
CA LYS A 142 22.69 -20.68 -5.36
C LYS A 142 22.07 -19.86 -4.27
N CYS A 143 20.80 -19.54 -4.43
CA CYS A 143 20.07 -18.69 -3.51
C CYS A 143 18.70 -19.29 -3.20
N LYS A 144 18.14 -18.91 -2.06
CA LYS A 144 16.72 -19.14 -1.75
C LYS A 144 15.94 -17.90 -2.16
N LYS A 145 14.89 -18.08 -2.96
CA LYS A 145 14.01 -16.98 -3.37
C LYS A 145 13.10 -16.59 -2.20
N CYS A 146 12.93 -15.30 -1.97
CA CYS A 146 11.85 -14.80 -1.15
C CYS A 146 10.55 -14.81 -1.96
N ASN A 147 9.53 -15.51 -1.48
CA ASN A 147 8.29 -15.68 -2.26
C ASN A 147 7.47 -14.38 -2.44
N TYR A 148 7.77 -13.32 -1.69
CA TYR A 148 7.05 -12.04 -1.72
C TYR A 148 7.75 -10.96 -2.54
N THR A 149 9.05 -11.11 -2.75
CA THR A 149 9.89 -10.10 -3.38
C THR A 149 10.76 -10.79 -4.41
N SER A 150 10.55 -10.52 -5.70
CA SER A 150 11.40 -11.04 -6.77
C SER A 150 12.85 -10.56 -6.66
N TYR A 151 13.09 -9.50 -5.88
CA TYR A 151 14.35 -8.78 -5.83
C TYR A 151 15.22 -9.07 -4.59
N ILE A 152 14.73 -9.79 -3.58
CA ILE A 152 15.54 -10.21 -2.42
C ILE A 152 15.72 -11.71 -2.41
N TYR A 153 16.99 -12.12 -2.32
CA TYR A 153 17.40 -13.51 -2.25
C TYR A 153 18.18 -13.77 -0.96
N TYR A 154 17.84 -14.84 -0.27
CA TYR A 154 18.41 -15.19 1.04
C TYR A 154 19.28 -16.44 0.95
N GLY A 155 20.23 -16.57 1.87
CA GLY A 155 21.12 -17.73 1.95
C GLY A 155 21.90 -17.96 0.64
N CYS A 156 22.26 -16.87 -0.04
CA CYS A 156 23.00 -16.94 -1.28
C CYS A 156 24.43 -17.42 -1.03
N GLN A 157 24.90 -18.32 -1.88
CA GLN A 157 26.25 -18.85 -1.89
C GLN A 157 26.83 -18.75 -3.29
N GLU A 158 28.11 -18.40 -3.39
CA GLU A 158 28.84 -18.44 -4.65
C GLU A 158 29.18 -19.88 -5.03
N ILE A 159 29.10 -20.18 -6.32
CA ILE A 159 29.34 -21.51 -6.86
C ILE A 159 30.33 -21.42 -8.00
N ASP A 160 31.37 -22.26 -7.93
CA ASP A 160 32.27 -22.51 -9.04
C ASP A 160 31.65 -23.56 -9.97
N ILE A 161 31.48 -23.20 -11.25
CA ILE A 161 31.11 -24.15 -12.30
C ILE A 161 32.34 -24.43 -13.16
N LYS A 162 32.65 -25.71 -13.32
CA LYS A 162 33.56 -26.13 -14.40
C LYS A 162 32.75 -26.53 -15.61
N PHE A 163 33.02 -25.89 -16.73
CA PHE A 163 32.44 -26.22 -18.02
C PHE A 163 33.39 -27.12 -18.80
N LYS A 164 32.85 -28.19 -19.39
CA LYS A 164 33.56 -29.02 -20.35
C LYS A 164 33.04 -28.70 -21.73
N SER A 165 33.93 -28.29 -22.63
CA SER A 165 33.62 -28.20 -24.05
C SER A 165 33.50 -29.62 -24.60
N THR A 166 32.34 -29.97 -25.13
CA THR A 166 32.18 -31.15 -25.97
C THR A 166 32.26 -30.72 -27.43
N SER A 167 32.73 -31.62 -28.30
CA SER A 167 33.12 -31.31 -29.69
C SER A 167 32.07 -30.49 -30.44
N SER A 168 32.54 -29.35 -30.97
CA SER A 168 31.91 -28.40 -31.91
C SER A 168 30.49 -27.90 -31.59
N CYS A 169 30.36 -27.18 -30.48
CA CYS A 169 29.27 -26.23 -30.13
C CYS A 169 28.33 -26.62 -28.97
N SER A 170 28.70 -27.58 -28.13
CA SER A 170 27.99 -27.85 -26.87
C SER A 170 28.91 -27.64 -25.66
N ILE A 171 28.38 -26.93 -24.66
CA ILE A 171 29.02 -26.74 -23.36
C ILE A 171 28.23 -27.58 -22.37
N GLU A 172 28.89 -28.51 -21.70
CA GLU A 172 28.30 -29.29 -20.61
C GLU A 172 28.87 -28.85 -19.26
N ILE A 173 28.04 -28.89 -18.22
CA ILE A 173 28.47 -28.64 -16.85
C ILE A 173 29.21 -29.89 -16.35
N GLU A 174 30.52 -29.77 -16.12
CA GLU A 174 31.37 -30.88 -15.65
C GLU A 174 31.21 -31.12 -14.16
N SER A 175 31.19 -30.03 -13.37
CA SER A 175 30.93 -30.09 -11.94
C SER A 175 30.45 -28.75 -11.41
N ILE A 176 29.61 -28.83 -10.38
CA ILE A 176 29.16 -27.71 -9.56
C ILE A 176 29.81 -27.90 -8.20
N LYS A 177 30.72 -27.01 -7.80
CA LYS A 177 31.35 -27.04 -6.48
C LYS A 177 31.05 -25.73 -5.75
N SER A 178 30.54 -25.84 -4.53
CA SER A 178 30.49 -24.69 -3.63
C SER A 178 31.93 -24.25 -3.34
N THR A 179 32.20 -22.95 -3.43
CA THR A 179 33.49 -22.38 -3.06
C THR A 179 33.78 -22.65 -1.59
N ASN A 180 35.04 -22.90 -1.23
CA ASN A 180 35.43 -23.19 0.16
C ASN A 180 35.22 -21.99 1.12
N ASP A 181 35.02 -20.77 0.59
CA ASP A 181 34.70 -19.57 1.35
C ASP A 181 33.18 -19.44 1.60
N LYS A 182 32.74 -20.08 2.68
CA LYS A 182 31.37 -20.21 3.17
C LYS A 182 30.75 -18.91 3.71
N ARG A 183 30.74 -17.81 2.97
CA ARG A 183 30.00 -16.62 3.40
C ARG A 183 28.64 -16.59 2.71
N GLU A 184 27.63 -17.08 3.43
CA GLU A 184 26.23 -16.86 3.06
C GLU A 184 25.93 -15.35 3.11
N PHE A 185 25.12 -14.88 2.17
CA PHE A 185 24.69 -13.50 2.14
C PHE A 185 23.24 -13.35 1.69
N VAL A 186 22.66 -12.20 2.00
CA VAL A 186 21.40 -11.74 1.44
C VAL A 186 21.71 -10.83 0.27
N TRP A 187 21.00 -10.97 -0.83
CA TRP A 187 21.22 -10.21 -2.06
C TRP A 187 19.98 -9.45 -2.47
N ASN A 188 20.12 -8.14 -2.57
CA ASN A 188 19.16 -7.28 -3.24
C ASN A 188 19.57 -7.14 -4.71
N VAL A 189 18.93 -7.90 -5.59
CA VAL A 189 19.26 -7.92 -7.03
C VAL A 189 18.82 -6.64 -7.75
N LEU A 190 17.88 -5.86 -7.19
CA LEU A 190 17.47 -4.58 -7.78
C LEU A 190 18.62 -3.57 -7.72
N THR A 191 19.34 -3.54 -6.60
CA THR A 191 20.43 -2.58 -6.34
C THR A 191 21.81 -3.20 -6.46
N ASP A 192 21.87 -4.50 -6.79
CA ASP A 192 23.06 -5.36 -6.74
C ASP A 192 23.83 -5.31 -5.40
N GLN A 193 23.13 -5.00 -4.30
CA GLN A 193 23.73 -4.91 -2.97
C GLN A 193 23.71 -6.27 -2.26
N ARG A 194 24.82 -6.61 -1.62
CA ARG A 194 24.99 -7.87 -0.87
C ARG A 194 25.20 -7.53 0.60
N HIS A 195 24.66 -8.36 1.48
CA HIS A 195 24.78 -8.21 2.92
C HIS A 195 25.22 -9.54 3.55
N PHE A 196 26.40 -9.53 4.15
CA PHE A 196 27.00 -10.68 4.83
C PHE A 196 26.71 -10.62 6.34
N GLU A 197 26.81 -11.75 7.04
CA GLU A 197 26.44 -11.90 8.46
C GLU A 197 27.12 -10.91 9.43
N ASN A 198 28.30 -10.39 9.08
CA ASN A 198 29.07 -9.46 9.91
C ASN A 198 28.98 -7.99 9.45
N ASP A 199 28.24 -7.71 8.38
CA ASP A 199 28.06 -6.35 7.91
C ASP A 199 27.06 -5.59 8.79
N ASP A 200 27.09 -4.27 8.75
CA ASP A 200 26.06 -3.47 9.41
C ASP A 200 24.69 -3.73 8.77
N ILE A 201 23.76 -4.27 9.56
CA ILE A 201 22.40 -4.60 9.12
C ILE A 201 21.63 -3.33 8.74
N LEU A 202 21.94 -2.21 9.41
CA LEU A 202 21.24 -0.94 9.28
C LEU A 202 22.23 0.23 9.22
N PRO A 203 22.96 0.40 8.11
CA PRO A 203 24.05 1.37 8.01
C PRO A 203 23.58 2.83 8.09
N SER A 204 22.29 3.11 7.88
CA SER A 204 21.68 4.43 8.06
C SER A 204 21.13 4.67 9.47
N CYS A 205 21.31 3.72 10.39
CA CYS A 205 20.77 3.78 11.74
C CYS A 205 21.85 4.25 12.72
N GLU A 206 21.88 5.56 12.99
CA GLU A 206 22.79 6.14 13.97
C GLU A 206 22.18 6.12 15.39
N ASN A 207 22.92 5.54 16.34
CA ASN A 207 22.52 5.49 17.76
C ASN A 207 22.70 6.85 18.48
N SER A 208 23.36 7.82 17.85
CA SER A 208 23.53 9.19 18.37
C SER A 208 22.26 10.02 18.23
N TRP A 209 22.03 10.92 19.19
CA TRP A 209 20.92 11.86 19.12
C TRP A 209 21.17 12.94 18.07
N ILE A 210 20.20 13.09 17.18
CA ILE A 210 20.09 14.17 16.20
C ILE A 210 19.04 15.15 16.73
N TYR A 211 19.31 16.46 16.64
CA TYR A 211 18.48 17.50 17.25
C TYR A 211 17.97 18.52 16.24
N GLY A 212 16.93 19.27 16.62
CA GLY A 212 16.42 20.42 15.86
C GLY A 212 15.79 20.04 14.52
N SER A 213 15.93 20.90 13.50
CA SER A 213 15.34 20.67 12.17
C SER A 213 15.84 19.39 11.49
N LYS A 214 17.10 19.00 11.73
CA LYS A 214 17.67 17.76 11.20
C LYS A 214 16.93 16.52 11.73
N ALA A 215 16.48 16.55 12.99
CA ALA A 215 15.72 15.45 13.57
C ALA A 215 14.39 15.23 12.85
N LYS A 216 13.70 16.33 12.50
CA LYS A 216 12.42 16.31 11.76
C LYS A 216 12.59 15.73 10.37
N ASN A 217 13.59 16.21 9.64
CA ASN A 217 13.89 15.71 8.29
C ASN A 217 14.25 14.22 8.33
N GLN A 218 15.09 13.80 9.28
CA GLN A 218 15.48 12.40 9.42
C GLN A 218 14.29 11.49 9.73
N LEU A 219 13.37 11.96 10.58
CA LEU A 219 12.14 11.22 10.91
C LEU A 219 11.18 11.16 9.72
N SER A 220 11.00 12.28 8.99
CA SER A 220 10.21 12.33 7.76
C SER A 220 10.75 11.36 6.71
N ASP A 221 12.04 11.45 6.39
CA ASP A 221 12.70 10.60 5.40
C ASP A 221 12.57 9.12 5.76
N TRP A 222 12.67 8.79 7.06
CA TRP A 222 12.45 7.43 7.54
C TRP A 222 11.01 6.97 7.37
N LEU A 223 10.01 7.78 7.72
CA LEU A 223 8.60 7.46 7.52
C LEU A 223 8.25 7.31 6.04
N ASP A 224 8.78 8.18 5.17
CA ASP A 224 8.58 8.12 3.72
C ASP A 224 9.16 6.82 3.12
N GLN A 225 10.33 6.38 3.61
CA GLN A 225 10.90 5.08 3.24
C GLN A 225 10.03 3.90 3.70
N LEU A 226 9.34 4.05 4.84
CA LEU A 226 8.48 3.00 5.39
C LEU A 226 7.09 2.94 4.78
N GLU A 227 6.61 4.04 4.16
CA GLU A 227 5.31 4.09 3.48
C GLU A 227 5.28 3.13 2.28
N GLY A 228 6.44 2.86 1.67
CA GLY A 228 6.63 1.85 0.63
C GLY A 228 6.82 0.43 1.17
N ILE A 229 6.24 -0.56 0.48
CA ILE A 229 6.62 -1.97 0.66
C ILE A 229 7.92 -2.27 -0.10
N TYR A 230 8.18 -1.54 -1.20
CA TYR A 230 9.29 -1.77 -2.12
C TYR A 230 10.09 -0.48 -2.37
N PRO A 231 11.43 -0.50 -2.23
CA PRO A 231 12.25 -1.55 -1.62
C PRO A 231 11.98 -1.70 -0.11
N ASP A 232 12.02 -2.93 0.40
CA ASP A 232 11.94 -3.15 1.85
C ASP A 232 13.18 -2.57 2.55
N PRO A 233 13.09 -1.53 3.40
CA PRO A 233 14.25 -0.94 4.06
C PRO A 233 14.94 -1.89 5.05
N TYR A 234 14.28 -2.99 5.44
CA TYR A 234 14.80 -3.99 6.37
C TYR A 234 15.28 -5.27 5.70
N TRP A 235 15.50 -5.27 4.38
CA TRP A 235 15.89 -6.46 3.61
C TRP A 235 17.18 -7.14 4.10
N ARG A 236 18.07 -6.39 4.76
CA ARG A 236 19.32 -6.91 5.34
C ARG A 236 19.12 -7.66 6.65
N MET A 237 17.94 -7.57 7.28
CA MET A 237 17.72 -8.20 8.58
C MET A 237 17.91 -9.71 8.49
N PRO A 238 18.65 -10.31 9.44
CA PRO A 238 18.85 -11.73 9.46
C PRO A 238 17.50 -12.43 9.65
N ILE A 239 17.42 -13.62 9.09
CA ILE A 239 16.27 -14.49 9.18
C ILE A 239 16.36 -15.32 10.47
N TYR A 240 15.28 -15.38 11.25
CA TYR A 240 15.21 -16.29 12.39
C TYR A 240 15.19 -17.76 11.92
N LYS A 241 16.12 -18.58 12.43
CA LYS A 241 16.31 -19.99 12.03
C LYS A 241 15.46 -20.98 12.87
N GLU A 242 14.67 -20.49 13.82
CA GLU A 242 13.87 -21.30 14.73
C GLU A 242 12.65 -21.93 14.03
N LYS A 243 12.27 -23.15 14.43
CA LYS A 243 11.20 -23.94 13.77
C LYS A 243 9.86 -23.73 14.48
N PHE A 244 8.73 -23.89 13.77
CA PHE A 244 7.41 -23.99 14.39
C PHE A 244 7.38 -25.04 15.52
N ILE A 245 6.66 -24.71 16.59
CA ILE A 245 6.50 -25.55 17.79
C ILE A 245 5.83 -26.90 17.43
N ASN A 246 4.92 -26.94 16.46
CA ASN A 246 4.24 -28.15 16.03
C ASN A 246 4.30 -28.34 14.51
N LYS A 247 5.12 -29.28 14.03
CA LYS A 247 5.27 -29.59 12.60
C LYS A 247 4.03 -30.26 11.98
N ASN A 248 3.23 -30.95 12.78
CA ASN A 248 2.07 -31.72 12.29
C ASN A 248 0.80 -30.87 12.22
N ARG A 249 0.80 -29.73 12.91
CA ARG A 249 -0.24 -28.70 12.86
C ARG A 249 0.44 -27.36 13.10
N PRO A 250 1.17 -26.82 12.10
CA PRO A 250 1.71 -25.49 12.27
C PRO A 250 0.53 -24.54 12.51
N SER A 251 0.75 -23.58 13.38
CA SER A 251 -0.15 -22.46 13.59
C SER A 251 0.69 -21.24 13.93
N PHE A 252 0.14 -20.07 13.66
CA PHE A 252 0.68 -18.84 14.20
C PHE A 252 -0.44 -17.96 14.71
N SER A 253 -0.12 -17.12 15.69
CA SER A 253 -1.06 -16.21 16.30
C SER A 253 -0.62 -14.78 16.09
N ILE A 254 -1.56 -13.91 15.72
CA ILE A 254 -1.37 -12.47 15.67
C ILE A 254 -2.31 -11.85 16.69
N ASN A 255 -1.77 -11.03 17.59
CA ASN A 255 -2.58 -10.15 18.42
C ASN A 255 -2.48 -8.72 17.87
N ILE A 256 -3.58 -8.22 17.32
CA ILE A 256 -3.74 -6.82 16.92
C ILE A 256 -5.02 -6.30 17.58
N PRO A 257 -4.92 -5.76 18.79
CA PRO A 257 -6.10 -5.30 19.51
C PRO A 257 -6.83 -4.15 18.83
N GLU A 258 -6.13 -3.33 18.03
CA GLU A 258 -6.76 -2.24 17.27
C GLU A 258 -7.73 -2.76 16.19
N TRP A 259 -7.61 -4.06 15.83
CA TRP A 259 -8.52 -4.76 14.94
C TRP A 259 -9.69 -5.44 15.68
N ASN A 260 -9.76 -5.30 17.00
CA ASN A 260 -10.94 -5.68 17.78
C ASN A 260 -12.06 -4.63 17.59
N ARG A 261 -12.63 -4.60 16.37
CA ARG A 261 -13.77 -3.77 15.99
C ARG A 261 -14.88 -4.69 15.52
N ASP A 262 -16.12 -4.39 15.90
CA ASP A 262 -17.31 -5.17 15.48
C ASP A 262 -17.42 -5.30 13.95
N ILE A 263 -16.81 -4.36 13.22
CA ILE A 263 -16.85 -4.28 11.76
C ILE A 263 -15.76 -5.15 11.11
N LEU A 264 -14.72 -5.57 11.84
CA LEU A 264 -13.66 -6.46 11.36
C LEU A 264 -13.99 -7.95 11.56
N LEU A 265 -15.28 -8.27 11.73
CA LEU A 265 -15.84 -9.63 11.57
C LEU A 265 -15.71 -10.04 10.09
N HIS A 266 -14.48 -10.22 9.58
CA HIS A 266 -14.18 -10.50 8.18
C HIS A 266 -13.30 -11.73 8.04
N GLU A 267 -13.41 -12.39 6.88
CA GLU A 267 -12.48 -13.43 6.45
C GLU A 267 -11.12 -12.79 6.17
N PHE A 268 -10.08 -13.26 6.85
CA PHE A 268 -8.70 -12.87 6.56
C PHE A 268 -8.15 -13.85 5.51
N GLU A 269 -7.40 -13.35 4.53
CA GLU A 269 -6.69 -14.21 3.59
C GLU A 269 -5.20 -14.06 3.87
N ILE A 270 -4.58 -15.07 4.49
CA ILE A 270 -3.13 -15.09 4.52
C ILE A 270 -2.67 -15.38 3.10
N ARG A 271 -1.94 -14.44 2.51
CA ARG A 271 -1.21 -14.70 1.27
C ARG A 271 0.22 -14.98 1.64
N THR A 272 0.58 -16.26 1.67
CA THR A 272 1.97 -16.71 1.55
C THR A 272 2.15 -17.40 0.21
N SER A 273 3.35 -17.88 -0.12
CA SER A 273 3.56 -18.86 -1.21
C SER A 273 2.66 -20.10 -1.13
N ILE A 274 2.01 -20.33 0.01
CA ILE A 274 1.27 -21.54 0.32
C ILE A 274 -0.23 -21.25 0.15
N GLN A 275 -0.85 -21.88 -0.87
CA GLN A 275 -2.27 -21.69 -1.23
C GLN A 275 -3.28 -22.40 -0.30
N ASN A 276 -2.85 -22.97 0.84
CA ASN A 276 -3.67 -23.92 1.61
C ASN A 276 -3.82 -23.56 3.11
N PHE A 277 -4.62 -22.52 3.40
CA PHE A 277 -4.95 -22.14 4.78
C PHE A 277 -6.21 -22.81 5.32
N GLY A 278 -6.21 -23.13 6.62
CA GLY A 278 -7.27 -23.81 7.36
C GLY A 278 -8.36 -22.87 7.85
N GLN A 279 -8.66 -22.96 9.15
CA GLN A 279 -9.63 -22.10 9.84
C GLN A 279 -8.92 -20.93 10.52
N ILE A 280 -9.56 -19.76 10.49
CA ILE A 280 -9.13 -18.56 11.18
C ILE A 280 -10.07 -18.35 12.36
N LYS A 281 -9.51 -18.23 13.55
CA LYS A 281 -10.27 -17.88 14.75
C LYS A 281 -9.93 -16.45 15.12
N ASN A 282 -10.90 -15.55 15.06
CA ASN A 282 -10.81 -14.22 15.65
C ASN A 282 -11.44 -14.27 17.04
N ASN A 283 -10.63 -14.03 18.07
CA ASN A 283 -11.09 -13.83 19.43
C ASN A 283 -10.67 -12.43 19.90
N HIS A 284 -11.51 -11.44 19.61
CA HIS A 284 -11.32 -10.05 20.05
C HIS A 284 -9.96 -9.45 19.64
N GLY A 285 -9.58 -9.57 18.36
CA GLY A 285 -8.30 -9.07 17.85
C GLY A 285 -7.12 -10.04 18.01
N ASN A 286 -7.34 -11.19 18.66
CA ASN A 286 -6.43 -12.33 18.60
C ASN A 286 -6.82 -13.25 17.46
N PHE A 287 -5.98 -13.28 16.43
CA PHE A 287 -6.14 -14.13 15.26
C PHE A 287 -5.25 -15.36 15.41
N GLU A 288 -5.85 -16.54 15.41
CA GLU A 288 -5.14 -17.81 15.30
C GLU A 288 -5.33 -18.39 13.90
N PHE A 289 -4.22 -18.64 13.23
CA PHE A 289 -4.19 -19.18 11.88
C PHE A 289 -3.67 -20.60 11.90
N ASN A 290 -4.52 -21.55 11.49
CA ASN A 290 -4.18 -22.96 11.40
C ASN A 290 -3.97 -23.37 9.94
N PHE A 291 -2.87 -24.06 9.63
CA PHE A 291 -2.58 -24.51 8.25
C PHE A 291 -3.25 -25.88 7.97
N ARG A 292 -3.68 -26.15 6.72
CA ARG A 292 -4.35 -27.42 6.35
C ARG A 292 -3.40 -28.58 6.07
N SER A 293 -2.17 -28.31 5.61
CA SER A 293 -1.25 -29.35 5.16
C SER A 293 -0.09 -29.59 6.12
N ASN A 294 0.38 -30.84 6.15
CA ASN A 294 1.66 -31.22 6.78
C ASN A 294 2.86 -30.91 5.85
N GLU A 295 2.61 -30.35 4.66
CA GLU A 295 3.61 -29.99 3.65
C GLU A 295 4.15 -28.56 3.85
N PHE A 296 4.13 -28.05 5.09
CA PHE A 296 4.80 -26.80 5.40
C PHE A 296 6.30 -27.05 5.38
N ASP A 297 6.98 -26.67 4.30
CA ASP A 297 8.43 -26.82 4.21
C ASP A 297 9.10 -25.97 5.30
N VAL A 298 10.09 -26.55 5.97
CA VAL A 298 10.90 -25.90 7.01
C VAL A 298 11.69 -24.72 6.43
N GLN A 299 11.76 -24.58 5.11
CA GLN A 299 12.38 -23.42 4.45
C GLN A 299 11.45 -22.19 4.35
N ASP A 300 10.14 -22.38 4.14
CA ASP A 300 9.17 -21.26 4.03
C ASP A 300 8.91 -20.56 5.38
N ASN A 301 9.12 -21.32 6.45
CA ASN A 301 9.17 -20.94 7.86
C ASN A 301 10.04 -19.74 8.20
N GLN A 302 11.08 -19.52 7.40
CA GLN A 302 12.19 -18.63 7.75
C GLN A 302 12.06 -17.27 7.04
N LEU A 303 11.14 -17.13 6.09
CA LEU A 303 10.96 -15.88 5.35
C LEU A 303 10.01 -14.92 6.09
N PRO A 304 10.13 -13.59 5.88
CA PRO A 304 9.11 -12.65 6.33
C PRO A 304 7.72 -13.05 5.84
N ILE A 305 6.70 -12.92 6.68
CA ILE A 305 5.31 -13.29 6.38
C ILE A 305 4.44 -12.05 6.31
N MET A 306 3.66 -11.98 5.22
CA MET A 306 2.63 -10.98 5.02
C MET A 306 1.25 -11.58 5.28
N VAL A 307 0.43 -10.94 6.11
CA VAL A 307 -0.98 -11.30 6.31
C VAL A 307 -1.85 -10.17 5.83
N VAL A 308 -2.78 -10.45 4.91
CA VAL A 308 -3.62 -9.44 4.24
C VAL A 308 -5.08 -9.63 4.66
N SER A 309 -5.75 -8.54 4.99
CA SER A 309 -7.20 -8.51 5.18
C SER A 309 -7.88 -8.29 3.83
N THR A 310 -8.78 -9.19 3.43
CA THR A 310 -9.62 -9.01 2.23
C THR A 310 -10.89 -8.28 2.63
N GLN A 311 -10.88 -6.94 2.61
CA GLN A 311 -12.08 -6.14 2.89
C GLN A 311 -13.08 -6.06 1.72
N SER A 312 -12.90 -6.82 0.63
CA SER A 312 -13.73 -6.68 -0.56
C SER A 312 -14.30 -8.00 -1.06
N ASN A 313 -15.61 -8.02 -1.32
CA ASN A 313 -16.32 -8.97 -2.19
C ASN A 313 -15.77 -9.02 -3.63
N PHE A 314 -14.76 -8.20 -3.96
CA PHE A 314 -13.89 -8.41 -5.12
C PHE A 314 -12.86 -9.49 -4.79
N VAL A 315 -13.35 -10.72 -4.73
CA VAL A 315 -12.51 -11.90 -4.87
C VAL A 315 -12.16 -11.97 -6.35
N ASP A 316 -11.06 -11.32 -6.74
CA ASP A 316 -10.24 -11.95 -7.75
C ASP A 316 -9.31 -12.92 -7.00
N PRO A 317 -9.63 -14.23 -7.00
CA PRO A 317 -8.79 -15.22 -6.34
C PRO A 317 -7.43 -15.36 -7.04
N GLY A 318 -7.20 -14.61 -8.13
CA GLY A 318 -6.05 -14.71 -9.01
C GLY A 318 -5.08 -13.53 -9.01
N ILE A 319 -4.99 -12.68 -7.96
CA ILE A 319 -3.80 -11.81 -7.84
C ILE A 319 -2.60 -12.71 -7.50
N HIS A 320 -2.06 -13.34 -8.52
CA HIS A 320 -0.71 -13.83 -8.54
C HIS A 320 0.17 -12.58 -8.40
N PHE A 321 1.15 -12.61 -7.50
CA PHE A 321 2.27 -11.70 -7.55
C PHE A 321 3.09 -12.07 -8.80
N GLU A 322 2.54 -11.81 -9.99
CA GLU A 322 3.33 -11.89 -11.21
C GLU A 322 4.39 -10.79 -11.12
N GLU A 323 5.61 -11.24 -11.32
CA GLU A 323 6.84 -10.53 -11.07
C GLU A 323 6.81 -9.15 -11.74
N GLY A 324 6.84 -8.08 -10.93
CA GLY A 324 7.08 -6.72 -11.42
C GLY A 324 5.86 -5.80 -11.61
N ASN A 325 4.63 -6.22 -11.34
CA ASN A 325 3.48 -5.33 -11.51
C ASN A 325 3.27 -4.41 -10.29
N ASN A 326 3.94 -3.25 -10.29
CA ASN A 326 3.81 -2.20 -9.27
C ASN A 326 2.33 -1.79 -9.00
N ASP A 327 1.44 -2.00 -9.96
CA ASP A 327 0.04 -1.61 -9.86
C ASP A 327 -0.78 -2.52 -8.92
N ASP A 328 -0.45 -3.81 -8.80
CA ASP A 328 -1.09 -4.72 -7.84
C ASP A 328 -0.68 -4.42 -6.40
N ILE A 329 0.58 -4.03 -6.19
CA ILE A 329 1.09 -3.56 -4.90
C ILE A 329 0.48 -2.21 -4.53
N LYS A 330 0.36 -1.27 -5.48
CA LYS A 330 -0.38 -0.02 -5.30
C LYS A 330 -1.85 -0.28 -4.97
N LEU A 331 -2.49 -1.26 -5.61
CA LEU A 331 -3.87 -1.63 -5.31
C LEU A 331 -4.03 -2.20 -3.90
N ILE A 332 -3.10 -3.05 -3.43
CA ILE A 332 -3.12 -3.60 -2.07
C ILE A 332 -2.86 -2.50 -1.03
N THR A 333 -1.83 -1.67 -1.22
CA THR A 333 -1.50 -0.55 -0.31
C THR A 333 -2.57 0.53 -0.28
N SER A 334 -3.35 0.68 -1.36
CA SER A 334 -4.45 1.65 -1.43
C SER A 334 -5.79 1.15 -0.86
N THR A 335 -6.00 -0.18 -0.73
CA THR A 335 -7.33 -0.74 -0.41
C THR A 335 -7.36 -1.76 0.73
N LYS A 336 -6.22 -2.27 1.22
CA LYS A 336 -6.19 -3.40 2.17
C LYS A 336 -5.36 -3.11 3.41
N THR A 337 -5.83 -3.67 4.53
CA THR A 337 -5.05 -3.75 5.77
C THR A 337 -4.12 -4.95 5.70
N PHE A 338 -2.83 -4.81 6.01
CA PHE A 338 -1.92 -5.95 6.10
C PHE A 338 -0.81 -5.74 7.13
N ILE A 339 -0.18 -6.84 7.54
CA ILE A 339 0.94 -6.86 8.49
C ILE A 339 2.12 -7.61 7.86
N TYR A 340 3.32 -7.09 8.08
CA TYR A 340 4.57 -7.59 7.52
C TYR A 340 5.63 -7.71 8.61
N GLY A 341 6.24 -8.88 8.75
CA GLY A 341 7.32 -9.12 9.72
C GLY A 341 7.80 -10.57 9.69
N GLN A 342 8.83 -10.88 10.47
CA GLN A 342 9.32 -12.25 10.61
C GLN A 342 8.62 -12.99 11.77
N LEU A 343 8.49 -14.30 11.65
CA LEU A 343 8.00 -15.15 12.74
C LEU A 343 9.15 -15.80 13.50
N LYS A 344 8.99 -15.93 14.81
CA LYS A 344 9.79 -16.77 15.71
C LYS A 344 8.82 -17.60 16.55
N ASN A 345 8.94 -18.92 16.49
CA ASN A 345 8.03 -19.85 17.19
C ASN A 345 6.54 -19.63 16.90
N GLY A 346 6.20 -19.25 15.66
CA GLY A 346 4.83 -18.98 15.23
C GLY A 346 4.21 -17.71 15.81
N LYS A 347 5.03 -16.73 16.17
CA LYS A 347 4.59 -15.39 16.55
C LYS A 347 5.51 -14.35 15.94
N TYR A 348 5.00 -13.13 15.69
CA TYR A 348 5.84 -12.06 15.18
C TYR A 348 6.98 -11.72 16.15
N HIS A 349 8.17 -11.52 15.62
CA HIS A 349 9.36 -11.17 16.40
C HIS A 349 10.33 -10.33 15.55
N GLY A 350 11.01 -9.37 16.17
CA GLY A 350 11.80 -8.38 15.48
C GLY A 350 10.95 -7.21 14.96
N ILE A 351 11.36 -6.58 13.86
CA ILE A 351 10.67 -5.41 13.31
C ILE A 351 9.41 -5.85 12.57
N VAL A 352 8.30 -5.16 12.86
CA VAL A 352 6.99 -5.41 12.26
C VAL A 352 6.40 -4.10 11.77
N ARG A 353 5.88 -4.13 10.54
CA ARG A 353 5.10 -3.05 9.92
C ARG A 353 3.65 -3.48 9.76
N ARG A 354 2.73 -2.55 9.99
CA ARG A 354 1.31 -2.71 9.66
C ARG A 354 0.89 -1.59 8.73
N PHE A 355 -0.03 -1.88 7.82
CA PHE A 355 -0.57 -0.95 6.83
C PHE A 355 -2.09 -1.01 6.85
N GLY A 356 -2.74 0.08 6.42
CA GLY A 356 -4.17 0.29 6.59
C GLY A 356 -4.46 1.01 7.91
N LYS A 357 -4.49 2.34 7.85
CA LYS A 357 -4.70 3.24 8.98
C LYS A 357 -6.19 3.26 9.32
N TYR A 358 -6.51 3.15 10.61
CA TYR A 358 -7.87 3.38 11.12
C TYR A 358 -7.85 4.54 12.10
N VAL A 359 -8.98 5.26 12.16
CA VAL A 359 -9.21 6.28 13.19
C VAL A 359 -9.01 5.71 14.59
N THR A 360 -8.52 6.53 15.51
CA THR A 360 -8.07 6.11 16.83
C THR A 360 -9.22 5.61 17.68
N ASP A 361 -10.33 6.35 17.67
CA ASP A 361 -11.54 5.98 18.40
C ASP A 361 -12.41 4.99 17.60
N PRO A 362 -12.59 3.74 18.09
CA PRO A 362 -13.46 2.76 17.45
C PRO A 362 -14.94 3.14 17.49
N LYS A 363 -15.35 4.15 18.27
CA LYS A 363 -16.73 4.67 18.30
C LYS A 363 -16.96 5.85 17.36
N HIS A 364 -15.90 6.36 16.73
CA HIS A 364 -16.01 7.48 15.79
C HIS A 364 -16.88 7.12 14.57
N LEU A 365 -17.52 8.10 13.95
CA LEU A 365 -18.40 7.88 12.78
C LEU A 365 -17.68 7.24 11.58
N CYS A 366 -16.35 7.35 11.54
CA CYS A 366 -15.48 6.81 10.50
C CYS A 366 -14.70 5.56 10.93
N ASN A 367 -15.19 4.84 11.94
CA ASN A 367 -14.51 3.67 12.52
C ASN A 367 -14.32 2.48 11.57
N SER A 368 -15.15 2.39 10.52
CA SER A 368 -15.16 1.34 9.50
C SER A 368 -14.25 1.62 8.31
N THR A 369 -13.83 2.87 8.14
CA THR A 369 -13.04 3.29 6.99
C THR A 369 -11.57 2.99 7.23
N SER A 370 -10.99 2.17 6.36
CA SER A 370 -9.54 1.99 6.25
C SER A 370 -8.96 3.08 5.34
N PHE A 371 -7.87 3.70 5.78
CA PHE A 371 -7.09 4.66 5.01
C PHE A 371 -5.75 4.03 4.60
N PRO A 372 -5.22 4.35 3.42
CA PRO A 372 -4.02 3.69 2.92
C PRO A 372 -2.74 4.12 3.64
N GLY A 373 -1.69 3.29 3.50
CA GLY A 373 -0.35 3.57 3.99
C GLY A 373 0.04 2.92 5.31
N LEU A 374 1.24 3.23 5.81
CA LEU A 374 1.81 2.71 7.05
C LEU A 374 0.89 3.06 8.22
N ALA A 375 0.45 2.07 8.99
CA ALA A 375 -0.35 2.25 10.19
C ALA A 375 0.46 2.07 11.47
N PHE A 376 1.52 1.27 11.42
CA PHE A 376 2.38 1.01 12.57
C PHE A 376 3.77 0.53 12.17
N ILE A 377 4.77 0.91 12.95
CA ILE A 377 6.12 0.35 12.94
C ILE A 377 6.62 0.19 14.38
N GLY A 378 7.15 -0.99 14.71
CA GLY A 378 7.69 -1.27 16.04
C GLY A 378 8.35 -2.63 16.12
N ARG A 379 8.90 -2.93 17.30
CA ARG A 379 9.54 -4.22 17.60
C ARG A 379 8.55 -5.14 18.30
N TYR A 380 8.62 -6.42 17.97
CA TYR A 380 7.87 -7.47 18.62
C TYR A 380 8.82 -8.44 19.29
N ASP A 381 8.45 -8.89 20.48
CA ASP A 381 9.02 -10.06 21.13
C ASP A 381 7.94 -11.12 21.33
N ASN A 382 8.03 -12.20 20.55
CA ASN A 382 7.17 -13.37 20.67
C ASN A 382 5.67 -13.03 20.63
N GLY A 383 5.29 -12.19 19.66
CA GLY A 383 3.92 -11.75 19.40
C GLY A 383 3.47 -10.53 20.21
N ILE A 384 4.32 -10.00 21.09
CA ILE A 384 4.02 -8.84 21.93
C ILE A 384 4.83 -7.64 21.41
N PRO A 385 4.21 -6.49 21.10
CA PRO A 385 4.97 -5.30 20.74
C PRO A 385 5.75 -4.77 21.96
N VAL A 386 7.02 -4.45 21.80
CA VAL A 386 7.93 -4.03 22.88
C VAL A 386 8.76 -2.82 22.48
N GLY A 387 9.09 -1.99 23.47
CA GLY A 387 9.92 -0.83 23.26
C GLY A 387 9.25 0.29 22.44
N PRO A 388 10.06 1.25 21.96
CA PRO A 388 9.62 2.37 21.13
C PRO A 388 8.81 1.89 19.94
N SER A 389 7.60 2.42 19.80
CA SER A 389 6.67 2.06 18.73
C SER A 389 5.96 3.29 18.20
N TRP A 390 5.65 3.26 16.91
CA TRP A 390 5.00 4.35 16.20
C TRP A 390 3.72 3.84 15.57
N ARG A 391 2.62 4.57 15.76
CA ARG A 391 1.37 4.36 15.06
C ARG A 391 1.05 5.62 14.25
N VAL A 392 0.78 5.46 12.97
CA VAL A 392 0.38 6.55 12.09
C VAL A 392 -1.13 6.55 11.99
N VAL A 393 -1.75 7.70 12.22
CA VAL A 393 -3.20 7.86 12.13
C VAL A 393 -3.59 8.51 10.80
N PRO A 394 -4.86 8.40 10.35
CA PRO A 394 -5.31 9.08 9.13
C PRO A 394 -4.97 10.57 9.15
N GLY A 395 -4.40 11.08 8.07
CA GLY A 395 -3.94 12.47 7.96
C GLY A 395 -2.49 12.73 8.39
N GLY A 396 -1.76 11.71 8.83
CA GLY A 396 -0.30 11.79 9.04
C GLY A 396 0.15 12.13 10.47
N GLY A 397 -0.76 12.20 11.43
CA GLY A 397 -0.39 12.28 12.85
C GLY A 397 0.28 10.98 13.34
N LEU A 398 1.09 11.08 14.39
CA LEU A 398 1.83 9.94 14.94
C LEU A 398 1.56 9.79 16.44
N LEU A 399 1.14 8.59 16.85
CA LEU A 399 1.20 8.17 18.24
C LEU A 399 2.54 7.46 18.48
N TYR A 400 3.26 7.89 19.51
CA TYR A 400 4.57 7.38 19.86
C TYR A 400 4.68 7.05 21.35
N GLY A 401 5.38 5.97 21.64
CA GLY A 401 5.94 5.71 22.97
C GLY A 401 6.36 4.25 23.15
N ASP A 402 6.81 3.94 24.36
CA ASP A 402 7.16 2.57 24.75
C ASP A 402 5.90 1.84 25.23
N ILE A 403 5.48 0.82 24.47
CA ILE A 403 4.19 0.18 24.69
C ILE A 403 4.26 -1.15 25.44
N ASN A 404 5.36 -1.92 25.39
CA ASN A 404 5.52 -3.19 26.14
C ASN A 404 4.24 -4.05 26.26
N GLY A 405 3.51 -4.23 25.15
CA GLY A 405 2.23 -4.96 25.06
C GLY A 405 0.97 -4.14 25.37
N ALA A 406 1.10 -2.97 25.97
CA ALA A 406 0.03 -2.03 26.28
C ALA A 406 -0.27 -1.13 25.07
N GLU A 407 -1.26 -1.51 24.26
CA GLU A 407 -1.85 -0.78 23.11
C GLU A 407 -1.82 0.76 23.22
N PHE A 408 -0.67 1.43 23.04
CA PHE A 408 -0.52 2.87 23.31
C PHE A 408 -1.28 3.33 24.57
N THR A 409 -1.05 2.62 25.67
CA THR A 409 -1.64 2.93 26.99
C THR A 409 -0.52 3.21 27.98
N GLY A 410 -0.53 4.38 28.60
CA GLY A 410 0.52 4.81 29.52
C GLY A 410 0.41 6.30 29.84
N ASP A 411 1.21 6.75 30.80
CA ASP A 411 1.18 8.13 31.31
C ASP A 411 2.17 9.08 30.61
N ASN A 412 3.07 8.55 29.77
CA ASN A 412 4.12 9.30 29.08
C ASN A 412 4.20 8.89 27.61
N LEU A 413 3.07 9.01 26.90
CA LEU A 413 2.97 8.79 25.47
C LEU A 413 2.81 10.13 24.76
N ALA A 414 3.13 10.16 23.47
CA ALA A 414 3.11 11.38 22.67
C ALA A 414 2.20 11.23 21.45
N TYR A 415 1.43 12.27 21.14
CA TYR A 415 0.87 12.51 19.82
C TYR A 415 1.70 13.60 19.14
N ILE A 416 2.31 13.30 17.99
CA ILE A 416 3.08 14.24 17.19
C ILE A 416 2.24 14.60 15.96
N TYR A 417 2.02 15.89 15.75
CA TYR A 417 1.26 16.39 14.61
C TYR A 417 2.04 16.19 13.29
N PRO A 418 1.37 16.28 12.12
CA PRO A 418 2.01 16.06 10.82
C PRO A 418 3.17 17.02 10.50
N ASP A 419 3.32 18.11 11.23
CA ASP A 419 4.46 19.02 11.11
C ASP A 419 5.76 18.49 11.76
N LEU A 420 5.70 17.30 12.38
CA LEU A 420 6.78 16.61 13.09
C LEU A 420 7.43 17.47 14.17
N ASP A 421 6.69 18.41 14.74
CA ASP A 421 7.22 19.38 15.68
C ASP A 421 6.26 19.67 16.81
N THR A 422 4.99 19.89 16.51
CA THR A 422 3.96 20.11 17.53
C THR A 422 3.61 18.77 18.16
N VAL A 423 3.71 18.66 19.49
CA VAL A 423 3.50 17.41 20.23
C VAL A 423 2.53 17.64 21.39
N ILE A 424 1.70 16.64 21.69
CA ILE A 424 0.98 16.55 22.95
C ILE A 424 1.50 15.32 23.70
N ILE A 425 2.07 15.52 24.89
CA ILE A 425 2.56 14.46 25.77
C ILE A 425 1.60 14.28 26.93
N GLY A 426 1.30 13.03 27.27
CA GLY A 426 0.60 12.73 28.51
C GLY A 426 0.07 11.32 28.60
N LYS A 427 -1.09 11.21 29.25
CA LYS A 427 -1.78 9.97 29.53
C LYS A 427 -2.67 9.59 28.35
N PHE A 428 -2.43 8.40 27.81
CA PHE A 428 -3.25 7.79 26.78
C PHE A 428 -3.79 6.43 27.25
N LYS A 429 -4.97 6.08 26.75
CA LYS A 429 -5.57 4.76 26.92
C LYS A 429 -6.05 4.24 25.58
N LYS A 430 -5.45 3.14 25.10
CA LYS A 430 -5.74 2.57 23.78
C LYS A 430 -5.53 3.59 22.65
N GLY A 431 -4.55 4.47 22.79
CA GLY A 431 -4.28 5.59 21.88
C GLY A 431 -5.19 6.81 22.04
N ILE A 432 -6.21 6.78 22.91
CA ILE A 432 -7.07 7.94 23.19
C ILE A 432 -6.43 8.81 24.26
N LEU A 433 -6.30 10.11 23.99
CA LEU A 433 -5.76 11.08 24.93
C LEU A 433 -6.71 11.27 26.11
N ILE A 434 -6.27 10.88 27.31
CA ILE A 434 -7.00 11.12 28.55
C ILE A 434 -6.68 12.51 29.09
N GLU A 435 -5.39 12.86 29.08
CA GLU A 435 -4.89 14.16 29.52
C GLU A 435 -3.48 14.37 28.96
N GLY A 436 -3.18 15.54 28.42
CA GLY A 436 -1.82 15.86 27.96
C GLY A 436 -1.61 17.34 27.71
N LYS A 437 -0.34 17.71 27.54
CA LYS A 437 0.10 19.11 27.41
C LYS A 437 1.00 19.26 26.20
N GLU A 438 1.08 20.49 25.70
CA GLU A 438 1.87 20.83 24.53
C GLU A 438 3.37 20.66 24.80
N ALA A 439 4.10 20.13 23.83
CA ALA A 439 5.54 19.98 23.82
C ALA A 439 6.05 20.06 22.37
N THR A 440 7.37 19.94 22.20
CA THR A 440 8.02 19.94 20.89
C THR A 440 8.94 18.75 20.70
N LEU A 441 9.10 18.26 19.46
CA LEU A 441 10.10 17.25 19.12
C LEU A 441 11.50 17.87 19.16
N THR A 442 12.32 17.47 20.12
CA THR A 442 13.67 18.04 20.33
C THR A 442 14.77 17.23 19.67
N GLY A 443 14.59 15.90 19.56
CA GLY A 443 15.56 15.06 18.88
C GLY A 443 15.10 13.64 18.63
N VAL A 444 15.84 12.94 17.77
CA VAL A 444 15.61 11.54 17.44
C VAL A 444 16.94 10.77 17.39
N ARG A 445 16.91 9.47 17.63
CA ARG A 445 18.03 8.56 17.35
C ARG A 445 17.49 7.24 16.82
N CYS A 446 18.23 6.56 15.97
CA CYS A 446 17.83 5.24 15.52
C CYS A 446 18.47 4.19 16.42
N VAL A 447 17.66 3.33 17.05
CA VAL A 447 18.16 2.20 17.85
C VAL A 447 17.68 0.91 17.21
N ASN A 448 18.62 0.19 16.61
CA ASN A 448 18.36 -1.07 15.92
C ASN A 448 17.18 -0.99 14.91
N GLY A 449 17.11 0.10 14.14
CA GLY A 449 16.15 0.26 13.03
C GLY A 449 14.86 0.96 13.40
N ILE A 450 14.61 1.22 14.68
CA ILE A 450 13.46 2.01 15.14
C ILE A 450 13.96 3.32 15.70
N TYR A 451 13.36 4.43 15.28
CA TYR A 451 13.66 5.72 15.86
C TYR A 451 13.05 5.87 17.25
N GLU A 452 13.85 6.36 18.19
CA GLU A 452 13.42 6.90 19.47
C GLU A 452 13.30 8.41 19.34
N ALA A 453 12.24 8.99 19.91
CA ALA A 453 12.02 10.43 19.97
C ALA A 453 12.22 10.98 21.38
N ARG A 454 12.71 12.21 21.43
CA ARG A 454 12.82 13.06 22.61
C ARG A 454 11.99 14.31 22.41
N PHE A 455 11.43 14.79 23.50
CA PHE A 455 10.57 15.96 23.50
C PHE A 455 11.03 17.00 24.51
N SER A 456 10.52 18.22 24.40
CA SER A 456 10.65 19.23 25.44
C SER A 456 9.77 18.88 26.64
N GLU A 457 9.99 19.57 27.76
CA GLU A 457 9.06 19.49 28.89
C GLU A 457 7.66 19.96 28.46
N PRO A 458 6.60 19.25 28.88
CA PRO A 458 5.23 19.61 28.55
C PRO A 458 4.79 20.88 29.29
N GLU A 459 4.21 21.83 28.55
CA GLU A 459 3.80 23.13 29.06
C GLU A 459 2.37 23.54 28.64
N GLY A 460 1.88 24.61 29.27
CA GLY A 460 0.58 25.18 28.93
C GLY A 460 -0.64 24.41 29.49
N PRO A 461 -1.83 24.64 28.89
CA PRO A 461 -3.08 24.06 29.35
C PRO A 461 -3.17 22.56 29.04
N SER A 462 -4.05 21.88 29.77
CA SER A 462 -4.29 20.45 29.58
C SER A 462 -5.33 20.21 28.48
N TYR A 463 -5.05 19.24 27.62
CA TYR A 463 -5.83 18.81 26.48
C TYR A 463 -6.30 17.37 26.69
N HIS A 464 -7.51 17.05 26.25
CA HIS A 464 -8.04 15.69 26.29
C HIS A 464 -8.94 15.40 25.10
N TYR A 465 -9.20 14.11 24.86
CA TYR A 465 -10.12 13.65 23.83
C TYR A 465 -11.55 13.78 24.30
N LEU A 466 -12.30 14.71 23.68
CA LEU A 466 -13.76 14.78 23.80
C LEU A 466 -14.31 15.33 22.49
N PRO A 467 -14.52 14.46 21.48
CA PRO A 467 -14.90 14.87 20.14
C PRO A 467 -16.30 15.48 20.12
N ALA A 468 -16.56 16.32 19.12
CA ALA A 468 -17.85 16.93 18.94
C ALA A 468 -18.93 15.89 18.58
N THR A 469 -20.17 16.19 18.97
CA THR A 469 -21.38 15.44 18.60
C THR A 469 -22.27 16.32 17.72
N ASN A 470 -23.50 15.88 17.47
CA ASN A 470 -24.53 16.71 16.82
C ASN A 470 -25.05 17.85 17.73
N GLU A 471 -24.70 17.86 19.03
CA GLU A 471 -25.24 18.79 20.03
C GLU A 471 -24.17 19.68 20.68
N THR A 472 -22.91 19.25 20.74
CA THR A 472 -21.83 19.98 21.42
C THR A 472 -20.50 19.89 20.68
N TYR A 473 -19.66 20.93 20.83
CA TYR A 473 -18.28 20.96 20.37
C TYR A 473 -17.31 20.16 21.25
N GLY A 474 -17.78 19.65 22.39
CA GLY A 474 -16.96 19.16 23.50
C GLY A 474 -16.98 20.16 24.67
N ASP A 475 -16.03 20.03 25.60
CA ASP A 475 -15.94 20.84 26.82
C ASP A 475 -14.81 21.89 26.78
N GLN A 476 -14.06 21.94 25.68
CA GLN A 476 -12.95 22.88 25.48
C GLN A 476 -13.11 23.79 24.23
N PRO A 477 -14.30 24.38 23.94
CA PRO A 477 -14.54 25.15 22.72
C PRO A 477 -13.73 26.45 22.61
N MET A 478 -13.20 26.94 23.74
CA MET A 478 -12.42 28.17 23.86
C MET A 478 -10.92 27.93 24.09
N LEU A 479 -10.48 26.68 23.96
CA LEU A 479 -9.06 26.32 24.06
C LEU A 479 -8.53 25.92 22.68
N THR A 480 -7.86 26.86 22.01
CA THR A 480 -7.27 26.65 20.68
C THR A 480 -6.26 25.50 20.68
N ASP A 481 -6.30 24.70 19.62
CA ASP A 481 -5.36 23.63 19.35
C ASP A 481 -3.92 24.15 19.16
N PRO A 482 -2.89 23.44 19.67
CA PRO A 482 -1.49 23.81 19.47
C PRO A 482 -1.10 24.07 18.01
N LEU A 483 -1.60 23.24 17.07
CA LEU A 483 -1.25 23.39 15.66
C LEU A 483 -1.81 24.71 15.08
N ASP A 484 -3.07 25.03 15.39
CA ASP A 484 -3.74 26.24 14.92
C ASP A 484 -3.12 27.52 15.48
N LYS A 485 -2.56 27.49 16.70
CA LYS A 485 -1.86 28.65 17.29
C LYS A 485 -0.51 28.94 16.62
N LYS A 486 0.12 27.94 16.00
CA LYS A 486 1.52 27.99 15.63
C LYS A 486 1.77 28.75 14.33
N TYR A 487 0.97 28.45 13.31
CA TYR A 487 1.28 28.82 11.92
C TYR A 487 0.67 30.13 11.47
N TYR A 488 -0.34 30.65 12.19
CA TYR A 488 -1.08 31.79 11.71
C TYR A 488 -1.73 32.59 12.83
N TYR A 489 -2.23 33.77 12.47
CA TYR A 489 -3.01 34.66 13.33
C TYR A 489 -4.17 35.26 12.53
N LEU A 490 -5.16 35.79 13.24
CA LEU A 490 -6.31 36.45 12.63
C LEU A 490 -6.09 37.95 12.50
N LYS A 491 -6.50 38.52 11.38
CA LYS A 491 -6.55 39.97 11.12
C LYS A 491 -7.73 40.26 10.17
N LYS A 492 -8.13 41.51 10.01
CA LYS A 492 -9.02 41.92 8.92
C LYS A 492 -8.50 41.38 7.58
N SER A 493 -9.38 40.75 6.79
CA SER A 493 -9.04 40.19 5.48
C SER A 493 -8.67 41.29 4.47
N ASN A 494 -7.85 40.93 3.47
CA ASN A 494 -7.62 41.79 2.31
C ASN A 494 -8.67 41.60 1.20
N VAL A 495 -9.59 40.64 1.35
CA VAL A 495 -10.69 40.45 0.40
C VAL A 495 -11.68 41.58 0.54
N ASP A 496 -11.89 42.33 -0.54
CA ASP A 496 -12.81 43.47 -0.60
C ASP A 496 -14.26 42.97 -0.75
N HIS A 497 -14.82 42.43 0.33
CA HIS A 497 -16.21 42.00 0.41
C HIS A 497 -16.71 42.08 1.86
N GLU A 498 -17.95 42.53 2.07
CA GLU A 498 -18.51 42.75 3.42
C GLU A 498 -18.57 41.47 4.28
N LEU A 499 -18.66 40.30 3.63
CA LEU A 499 -18.69 38.99 4.30
C LEU A 499 -17.30 38.41 4.62
N ALA A 500 -16.25 39.01 4.08
CA ALA A 500 -14.85 38.67 4.34
C ALA A 500 -14.30 39.58 5.45
N ASP A 501 -14.87 39.44 6.65
CA ASP A 501 -14.53 40.23 7.83
C ASP A 501 -13.10 39.93 8.32
N GLN A 502 -12.90 38.76 8.91
CA GLN A 502 -11.60 38.26 9.34
C GLN A 502 -10.98 37.35 8.27
N GLY A 503 -9.66 37.42 8.15
CA GLY A 503 -8.82 36.53 7.37
C GLY A 503 -7.73 35.91 8.23
N VAL A 504 -7.11 34.85 7.71
CA VAL A 504 -6.04 34.11 8.39
C VAL A 504 -4.71 34.45 7.73
N PHE A 505 -3.70 34.81 8.52
CA PHE A 505 -2.41 35.27 8.01
C PHE A 505 -1.26 34.45 8.58
N ALA A 506 -0.32 34.06 7.73
CA ALA A 506 0.84 33.27 8.14
C ALA A 506 1.71 34.02 9.17
N SER A 507 2.01 33.38 10.30
CA SER A 507 2.87 33.95 11.36
C SER A 507 4.37 33.78 11.06
N ARG A 508 4.69 32.90 10.10
CA ARG A 508 6.04 32.46 9.73
C ARG A 508 6.05 31.99 8.26
N ASP A 509 7.24 31.74 7.73
CA ASP A 509 7.39 31.03 6.46
C ASP A 509 6.94 29.57 6.64
N ILE A 510 6.16 29.06 5.69
CA ILE A 510 5.55 27.74 5.75
C ILE A 510 5.89 26.98 4.46
N PRO A 511 6.53 25.80 4.54
CA PRO A 511 6.79 24.98 3.37
C PRO A 511 5.50 24.46 2.74
N LYS A 512 5.57 24.14 1.45
CA LYS A 512 4.55 23.36 0.73
C LYS A 512 4.25 22.03 1.44
N HIS A 513 3.00 21.55 1.33
CA HIS A 513 2.51 20.29 1.89
C HIS A 513 2.57 20.20 3.42
N THR A 514 2.58 21.34 4.11
CA THR A 514 2.53 21.39 5.59
C THR A 514 1.08 21.50 6.03
N THR A 515 0.59 20.57 6.84
CA THR A 515 -0.72 20.69 7.52
C THR A 515 -0.63 21.77 8.59
N ILE A 516 -1.36 22.87 8.40
CA ILE A 516 -1.24 24.04 9.27
C ILE A 516 -2.51 24.38 10.04
N ALA A 517 -3.67 23.93 9.59
CA ALA A 517 -4.93 24.30 10.21
C ALA A 517 -5.91 23.13 10.33
N LEU A 518 -6.78 23.20 11.33
CA LEU A 518 -7.81 22.22 11.65
C LEU A 518 -9.21 22.81 11.49
N TYR A 519 -10.19 22.00 11.06
CA TYR A 519 -11.61 22.36 11.07
C TYR A 519 -12.40 21.41 11.96
N ASN A 520 -12.83 21.88 13.12
CA ASN A 520 -13.79 21.16 13.96
C ASN A 520 -15.07 21.98 14.15
N GLY A 521 -16.13 21.30 14.55
CA GLY A 521 -17.48 21.84 14.70
C GLY A 521 -18.42 20.72 15.14
N ILE A 522 -19.70 21.01 15.34
CA ILE A 522 -20.67 19.92 15.59
C ILE A 522 -20.78 19.03 14.35
N VAL A 523 -21.03 17.75 14.57
CA VAL A 523 -20.94 16.73 13.52
C VAL A 523 -22.31 16.16 13.24
N LEU A 524 -22.78 16.29 12.00
CA LEU A 524 -24.08 15.80 11.55
C LEU A 524 -23.94 14.74 10.46
N ARG A 525 -24.61 13.60 10.64
CA ARG A 525 -24.87 12.64 9.56
C ARG A 525 -25.93 13.20 8.61
N LYS A 526 -26.09 12.60 7.44
CA LYS A 526 -27.10 13.02 6.45
C LYS A 526 -28.52 13.11 7.05
N SER A 527 -28.91 12.12 7.86
CA SER A 527 -30.22 12.07 8.54
C SER A 527 -30.46 13.24 9.49
N GLU A 528 -29.41 13.91 9.97
CA GLU A 528 -29.47 15.04 10.90
C GLU A 528 -29.27 16.38 10.16
N LEU A 529 -28.41 16.37 9.13
CA LEU A 529 -28.09 17.52 8.29
C LEU A 529 -29.30 17.99 7.48
N ASP A 530 -30.09 17.08 6.91
CA ASP A 530 -31.23 17.43 6.07
C ASP A 530 -32.32 18.18 6.89
N PRO A 531 -32.78 17.69 8.06
CA PRO A 531 -33.66 18.45 8.95
C PRO A 531 -33.05 19.76 9.47
N TYR A 532 -31.75 19.78 9.80
CA TYR A 532 -31.06 20.99 10.24
C TYR A 532 -31.13 22.08 9.16
N ASN A 533 -30.77 21.74 7.93
CA ASN A 533 -30.81 22.66 6.79
C ASN A 533 -32.23 23.14 6.51
N GLN A 534 -33.22 22.25 6.60
CA GLN A 534 -34.62 22.63 6.39
C GLN A 534 -35.09 23.63 7.43
N ARG A 535 -34.76 23.42 8.71
CA ARG A 535 -35.08 24.36 9.79
C ARG A 535 -34.48 25.75 9.53
N CYS A 536 -33.22 25.82 9.13
CA CYS A 536 -32.58 27.11 8.80
C CYS A 536 -33.28 27.82 7.63
N LYS A 537 -33.67 27.08 6.58
CA LYS A 537 -34.43 27.64 5.46
C LYS A 537 -35.82 28.12 5.89
N ASP A 538 -36.51 27.36 6.73
CA ASP A 538 -37.83 27.73 7.26
C ASP A 538 -37.75 28.99 8.14
N GLU A 539 -36.68 29.15 8.92
CA GLU A 539 -36.40 30.37 9.68
C GLU A 539 -36.12 31.56 8.77
N ASN A 540 -35.32 31.38 7.71
CA ASN A 540 -35.07 32.44 6.73
C ASN A 540 -36.36 32.87 6.01
N ASN A 541 -37.21 31.91 5.64
CA ASN A 541 -38.53 32.17 5.06
C ASN A 541 -39.40 32.98 6.01
N LYS A 542 -39.44 32.62 7.31
CA LYS A 542 -40.19 33.37 8.34
C LYS A 542 -39.68 34.81 8.52
N LYS A 543 -38.38 35.03 8.32
CA LYS A 543 -37.75 36.37 8.35
C LYS A 543 -37.93 37.15 7.05
N GLY A 544 -38.44 36.52 5.98
CA GLY A 544 -38.59 37.15 4.66
C GLY A 544 -37.25 37.43 3.97
N ILE A 545 -36.19 36.66 4.28
CA ILE A 545 -34.88 36.80 3.65
C ILE A 545 -34.98 36.34 2.19
N ASP A 546 -34.49 37.16 1.26
CA ASP A 546 -34.50 36.86 -0.18
C ASP A 546 -33.66 35.61 -0.50
N LEU A 547 -34.27 34.63 -1.18
CA LEU A 547 -33.67 33.37 -1.62
C LEU A 547 -32.37 33.55 -2.42
N ASN A 548 -32.21 34.70 -3.09
CA ASN A 548 -31.04 35.02 -3.90
C ASN A 548 -30.04 35.94 -3.19
N SER A 549 -30.16 36.15 -1.88
CA SER A 549 -29.23 36.97 -1.09
C SER A 549 -28.13 36.13 -0.44
N ASP A 550 -26.98 36.76 -0.14
CA ASP A 550 -25.94 36.08 0.63
C ASP A 550 -26.40 35.69 2.03
N GLU A 551 -27.33 36.46 2.63
CA GLU A 551 -27.92 36.17 3.93
C GLU A 551 -28.70 34.85 3.92
N TRP A 552 -29.43 34.57 2.83
CA TRP A 552 -30.12 33.28 2.66
C TRP A 552 -29.14 32.11 2.70
N HIS A 553 -27.96 32.29 2.11
CA HIS A 553 -26.94 31.27 2.01
C HIS A 553 -26.00 31.22 3.24
N ALA A 554 -26.13 32.14 4.20
CA ALA A 554 -25.23 32.24 5.34
C ALA A 554 -25.28 31.02 6.28
N TYR A 555 -26.42 30.31 6.35
CA TYR A 555 -26.59 29.18 7.28
C TYR A 555 -25.64 28.01 7.01
N TYR A 556 -25.14 27.87 5.77
CA TYR A 556 -24.18 26.82 5.41
C TYR A 556 -22.75 27.34 5.21
N LYS A 557 -22.47 28.60 5.58
CA LYS A 557 -21.15 29.25 5.43
C LYS A 557 -20.00 28.38 5.97
N TYR A 558 -20.20 27.77 7.13
CA TYR A 558 -19.20 26.95 7.82
C TYR A 558 -19.50 25.44 7.74
N HIS A 559 -20.01 24.98 6.60
CA HIS A 559 -20.22 23.54 6.35
C HIS A 559 -19.00 22.93 5.67
N ALA A 560 -18.42 21.91 6.30
CA ALA A 560 -17.34 21.13 5.76
C ALA A 560 -17.73 19.64 5.70
N SER A 561 -18.24 19.19 4.55
CA SER A 561 -18.64 17.80 4.35
C SER A 561 -17.45 16.87 4.27
N LEU A 562 -17.44 15.76 5.01
CA LEU A 562 -16.44 14.70 4.94
C LEU A 562 -17.05 13.45 4.28
N ARG A 563 -17.06 13.44 2.94
CA ARG A 563 -17.77 12.43 2.14
C ARG A 563 -17.33 10.99 2.40
N ILE A 564 -16.03 10.77 2.62
CA ILE A 564 -15.46 9.43 2.88
C ILE A 564 -16.00 8.78 4.16
N CYS A 565 -16.57 9.57 5.08
CA CYS A 565 -17.15 9.11 6.34
C CYS A 565 -18.65 9.44 6.46
N HIS A 566 -19.27 9.98 5.40
CA HIS A 566 -20.70 10.31 5.34
C HIS A 566 -21.24 11.25 6.45
N PHE A 567 -20.44 12.22 6.90
CA PHE A 567 -20.88 13.28 7.82
C PHE A 567 -20.45 14.67 7.35
N THR A 568 -21.01 15.71 7.96
CA THR A 568 -20.63 17.11 7.74
C THR A 568 -20.32 17.76 9.07
N ILE A 569 -19.18 18.44 9.13
CA ILE A 569 -18.80 19.31 10.24
C ILE A 569 -19.46 20.67 9.99
N ILE A 570 -20.15 21.21 10.98
CA ILE A 570 -20.79 22.50 10.89
C ILE A 570 -20.41 23.38 12.09
N ILE A 571 -20.27 24.68 11.83
CA ILE A 571 -20.26 25.70 12.88
C ILE A 571 -21.48 26.59 12.61
N PRO A 572 -22.53 26.57 13.45
CA PRO A 572 -23.60 27.56 13.38
C PRO A 572 -23.10 28.97 13.17
N ILE A 573 -23.74 29.74 12.28
CA ILE A 573 -23.29 31.09 11.91
C ILE A 573 -23.10 32.00 13.13
N ASN A 574 -23.96 31.86 14.13
CA ASN A 574 -23.93 32.63 15.38
C ASN A 574 -22.75 32.29 16.28
N ASP A 575 -22.08 31.15 16.06
CA ASP A 575 -20.92 30.67 16.81
C ASP A 575 -19.61 30.87 16.04
N GLY A 576 -19.67 31.40 14.81
CA GLY A 576 -18.49 31.64 13.99
C GLY A 576 -17.53 32.71 14.55
N SER A 577 -17.92 33.47 15.58
CA SER A 577 -17.04 34.40 16.29
C SER A 577 -16.01 33.65 17.15
N THR A 578 -14.77 34.12 17.14
CA THR A 578 -13.72 33.57 18.01
C THR A 578 -13.94 33.83 19.50
N GLU A 579 -14.94 34.64 19.85
CA GLU A 579 -15.40 34.84 21.24
C GLU A 579 -16.28 33.68 21.73
N LYS A 580 -16.84 32.89 20.82
CA LYS A 580 -17.70 31.73 21.12
C LYS A 580 -17.07 30.40 20.79
N TYR A 581 -16.25 30.36 19.74
CA TYR A 581 -15.56 29.16 19.32
C TYR A 581 -14.18 29.50 18.75
N ASN A 582 -13.13 29.01 19.40
CA ASN A 582 -11.75 29.16 18.94
C ASN A 582 -10.91 27.89 19.08
N ALA A 583 -11.53 26.75 19.39
CA ALA A 583 -10.83 25.47 19.56
C ALA A 583 -10.07 25.07 18.28
N THR A 584 -10.67 25.35 17.12
CA THR A 584 -10.01 25.37 15.82
C THR A 584 -10.35 26.67 15.09
N LEU A 585 -9.54 27.08 14.11
CA LEU A 585 -9.67 28.40 13.49
C LEU A 585 -9.79 28.37 11.96
N ALA A 586 -9.79 27.19 11.32
CA ALA A 586 -9.81 27.14 9.86
C ALA A 586 -11.14 27.61 9.23
N HIS A 587 -12.22 27.73 10.00
CA HIS A 587 -13.46 28.37 9.54
C HIS A 587 -13.31 29.86 9.22
N LYS A 588 -12.16 30.45 9.54
CA LYS A 588 -11.79 31.83 9.19
C LYS A 588 -11.02 31.94 7.87
N PHE A 589 -10.62 30.84 7.24
CA PHE A 589 -9.96 30.89 5.95
C PHE A 589 -10.95 31.38 4.91
N ASN A 590 -10.60 32.43 4.18
CA ASN A 590 -11.46 32.96 3.13
C ASN A 590 -11.29 32.19 1.82
N HIS A 591 -12.25 32.40 0.93
CA HIS A 591 -12.21 31.84 -0.40
C HIS A 591 -11.21 32.58 -1.30
N SER A 592 -10.43 31.83 -2.08
CA SER A 592 -9.81 32.30 -3.31
C SER A 592 -9.88 31.23 -4.39
N PHE A 593 -10.05 31.65 -5.64
CA PHE A 593 -9.90 30.80 -6.83
C PHE A 593 -8.42 30.54 -7.19
N GLU A 594 -7.48 31.24 -6.55
CA GLU A 594 -6.05 30.95 -6.53
C GLU A 594 -5.63 30.72 -5.07
N PRO A 595 -6.07 29.60 -4.47
CA PRO A 595 -5.78 29.34 -3.06
C PRO A 595 -4.30 29.03 -2.86
N ASN A 596 -3.81 29.17 -1.64
CA ASN A 596 -2.49 28.71 -1.20
C ASN A 596 -2.57 27.56 -0.18
N CYS A 597 -3.79 27.17 0.21
CA CYS A 597 -4.09 25.99 1.03
C CYS A 597 -5.12 25.10 0.34
N GLU A 598 -5.02 23.79 0.60
CA GLU A 598 -5.92 22.78 0.03
C GLU A 598 -7.19 22.66 0.86
N PHE A 599 -8.34 22.64 0.19
CA PHE A 599 -9.60 22.21 0.79
C PHE A 599 -9.76 20.72 0.58
N GLY A 600 -9.58 19.90 1.62
CA GLY A 600 -9.75 18.46 1.45
C GLY A 600 -8.97 17.55 2.39
N GLY A 601 -7.98 18.08 3.12
CA GLY A 601 -7.23 17.31 4.10
C GLY A 601 -8.12 16.71 5.19
N ILE A 602 -7.61 15.66 5.81
CA ILE A 602 -8.18 15.04 7.01
C ILE A 602 -7.09 14.91 8.05
N LEU A 603 -7.46 14.89 9.33
CA LEU A 603 -6.55 14.51 10.40
C LEU A 603 -7.33 13.89 11.55
N ASP A 604 -6.89 12.72 11.99
CA ASP A 604 -7.35 12.09 13.23
C ASP A 604 -6.55 12.66 14.41
N THR A 605 -7.14 13.65 15.06
CA THR A 605 -6.50 14.47 16.10
C THR A 605 -6.69 13.87 17.49
N PRO A 606 -5.78 14.14 18.44
CA PRO A 606 -5.88 13.59 19.79
C PRO A 606 -7.01 14.25 20.61
N ARG A 607 -7.55 15.39 20.17
CA ARG A 607 -8.64 16.12 20.86
C ARG A 607 -10.02 15.88 20.24
N PHE A 608 -10.09 15.94 18.91
CA PHE A 608 -11.36 16.02 18.18
C PHE A 608 -11.69 14.75 17.39
N GLY A 609 -10.78 13.79 17.30
CA GLY A 609 -10.90 12.65 16.40
C GLY A 609 -10.69 13.07 14.93
N LEU A 610 -11.31 12.34 14.01
CA LEU A 610 -11.12 12.56 12.57
C LEU A 610 -11.93 13.78 12.10
N ILE A 611 -11.21 14.84 11.78
CA ILE A 611 -11.74 16.11 11.30
C ILE A 611 -11.08 16.54 9.99
N ARG A 612 -11.45 17.70 9.45
CA ARG A 612 -10.78 18.29 8.29
C ARG A 612 -9.49 18.99 8.71
N SER A 613 -8.53 18.99 7.80
CA SER A 613 -7.28 19.72 7.93
C SER A 613 -6.92 20.44 6.62
N PHE A 614 -6.07 21.45 6.70
CA PHE A 614 -5.71 22.28 5.55
C PHE A 614 -4.18 22.31 5.38
N PRO A 615 -3.65 21.51 4.44
CA PRO A 615 -2.25 21.59 4.06
C PRO A 615 -2.00 22.74 3.08
N THR A 616 -0.79 23.27 3.08
CA THR A 616 -0.33 24.25 2.08
C THR A 616 -0.10 23.58 0.72
N ILE A 617 -0.43 24.27 -0.38
CA ILE A 617 -0.20 23.76 -1.76
C ILE A 617 1.04 24.35 -2.43
N ARG A 618 1.66 25.35 -1.79
CA ARG A 618 2.94 25.97 -2.16
C ARG A 618 3.64 26.49 -0.90
N ASP A 619 4.88 26.91 -1.04
CA ASP A 619 5.53 27.69 0.01
C ASP A 619 4.77 29.01 0.24
N ILE A 620 4.65 29.41 1.50
CA ILE A 620 3.93 30.62 1.94
C ILE A 620 4.88 31.46 2.78
N LYS A 621 4.96 32.76 2.51
CA LYS A 621 5.74 33.71 3.29
C LYS A 621 4.98 34.22 4.50
N LYS A 622 5.72 34.53 5.56
CA LYS A 622 5.19 35.25 6.73
C LYS A 622 4.40 36.48 6.28
N GLY A 623 3.20 36.64 6.83
CA GLY A 623 2.30 37.76 6.57
C GLY A 623 1.42 37.60 5.33
N GLU A 624 1.58 36.55 4.52
CA GLU A 624 0.61 36.22 3.47
C GLU A 624 -0.72 35.78 4.07
N GLU A 625 -1.83 36.20 3.45
CA GLU A 625 -3.17 35.69 3.79
C GLU A 625 -3.37 34.28 3.24
N LEU A 626 -4.01 33.43 4.02
CA LEU A 626 -4.26 32.02 3.73
C LEU A 626 -5.68 31.85 3.18
N PHE A 627 -5.75 31.19 2.04
CA PHE A 627 -6.98 31.00 1.28
C PHE A 627 -7.17 29.55 0.88
N ILE A 628 -8.44 29.16 0.82
CA ILE A 628 -8.90 27.86 0.32
C ILE A 628 -9.87 28.07 -0.84
N SER A 629 -10.05 27.05 -1.67
CA SER A 629 -11.16 27.03 -2.61
C SER A 629 -12.37 26.39 -1.92
N TYR A 630 -13.47 27.13 -1.77
CA TYR A 630 -14.68 26.59 -1.13
C TYR A 630 -15.38 25.53 -1.99
N GLY A 631 -15.11 25.51 -3.30
CA GLY A 631 -15.60 24.46 -4.19
C GLY A 631 -17.13 24.45 -4.36
N TYR A 632 -17.79 25.61 -4.21
CA TYR A 632 -19.21 25.69 -4.48
C TYR A 632 -19.51 25.37 -5.94
N ARG A 633 -20.64 24.70 -6.17
CA ARG A 633 -21.18 24.46 -7.51
C ARG A 633 -21.90 25.71 -8.01
N GLU A 634 -21.85 25.97 -9.31
CA GLU A 634 -22.47 27.16 -9.92
C GLU A 634 -23.97 27.29 -9.60
N ASP A 635 -24.69 26.16 -9.54
CA ASP A 635 -26.14 26.08 -9.29
C ASP A 635 -26.55 26.36 -7.83
N GLY A 636 -25.62 26.28 -6.88
CA GLY A 636 -25.88 26.44 -5.44
C GLY A 636 -24.95 27.41 -4.72
N ALA A 637 -24.10 28.12 -5.46
CA ALA A 637 -23.16 29.08 -4.88
C ALA A 637 -23.88 30.34 -4.37
N PRO A 638 -23.41 30.93 -3.25
CA PRO A 638 -23.90 32.22 -2.80
C PRO A 638 -23.58 33.32 -3.84
N PRO A 639 -24.40 34.38 -3.92
CA PRO A 639 -24.19 35.51 -4.82
C PRO A 639 -22.75 36.06 -4.84
N TRP A 640 -22.14 36.32 -3.68
CA TRP A 640 -20.78 36.84 -3.60
C TRP A 640 -19.76 35.97 -4.35
N TYR A 641 -19.91 34.65 -4.28
CA TYR A 641 -19.01 33.71 -4.94
C TYR A 641 -19.22 33.72 -6.46
N LYS A 642 -20.48 33.81 -6.90
CA LYS A 642 -20.83 33.94 -8.32
C LYS A 642 -20.23 35.23 -8.89
N SER A 643 -20.38 36.35 -8.20
CA SER A 643 -19.80 37.64 -8.62
C SER A 643 -18.28 37.57 -8.75
N LEU A 644 -17.57 36.99 -7.77
CA LEU A 644 -16.12 36.80 -7.84
C LEU A 644 -15.71 35.88 -9.01
N TYR A 645 -16.49 34.82 -9.27
CA TYR A 645 -16.23 33.90 -10.39
C TYR A 645 -16.37 34.62 -11.74
N GLU A 646 -17.40 35.44 -11.91
CA GLU A 646 -17.63 36.22 -13.13
C GLU A 646 -16.51 37.23 -13.36
N GLU A 647 -16.11 37.96 -12.32
CA GLU A 647 -15.00 38.91 -12.41
C GLU A 647 -13.70 38.23 -12.85
N LYS A 648 -13.36 37.09 -12.24
CA LYS A 648 -12.10 36.40 -12.50
C LYS A 648 -12.04 35.71 -13.86
N PHE A 649 -13.12 35.04 -14.27
CA PHE A 649 -13.10 34.13 -15.41
C PHE A 649 -13.91 34.62 -16.62
N LYS A 650 -14.95 35.45 -16.45
CA LYS A 650 -15.72 35.95 -17.59
C LYS A 650 -15.14 37.24 -18.19
N LYS A 651 -14.49 38.11 -17.41
CA LYS A 651 -13.83 39.32 -17.96
C LYS A 651 -12.55 39.03 -18.76
N LYS A 652 -11.93 37.83 -18.62
CA LYS A 652 -10.73 37.43 -19.39
C LYS A 652 -11.02 36.93 -20.81
N LYS A 653 -12.27 36.99 -21.29
CA LYS A 653 -12.70 36.52 -22.63
C LYS A 653 -12.87 37.64 -23.68
N ASN A 654 -12.55 38.89 -23.35
CA ASN A 654 -12.57 40.01 -24.30
C ASN A 654 -11.15 40.49 -24.63
#